data_AF-A0A814SK43-F1
#
_entry.id   AF-A0A814SK43-F1
#
_cell.length_a   1.000
_cell.length_b   1.000
_cell.length_c   1.000
_cell.angle_alpha   90.00
_cell.angle_beta   90.00
_cell.angle_gamma   90.00
#
_symmetry.space_group_name_H-M   'P 1'
#
loop_
_entity.id
_entity.type
_entity.pdbx_description
1 polymer ?
#
loop_
_entity_poly.entity_id
_entity_poly.type
_entity_poly.pdbx_seq_one_letter_code
_entity_poly.pdbx_strand_id
1 'polypeptide(L)'
;MKRHNNNKTMDDHASISLTKIARMTDQLQNIDEEETITVTVNDSVENNLRVVDVTVDEPTVTSAHIINNNNGNSGPIIGYAQAPLLPLVKACAPLTHILHDLSFYVQMALNETPEEPPDGLTIDESAAIRLYSMEWKRPHRSLYSMLNYTINNDRQNLPYYFKYMKLFLTGLVKLPCHPPLTVWRGVTKDLSAHFPPGVPVTWWGFSSCTTSLTVLNNNLYLGNSGDRTLFSVEAINGRAIRAHSHYITEEEILLLPGTHMIVKSQLNPAPDLHIIHLKQIIPDEVLLEPPFKGAHIYQENQRQWYRTKRFVIPLALLIALIIAAIVLGSVLGTRANKTSIINSTSVSVCDKPFEYKGSYDTGNYPVSTTLGYFTNDKKLDAVVANSDDNYITLMLGNGDGTFIFPGKYVVGMSPTSVTTADFNVDGKLDLAVAHGDDNTISVLLNNGDGFFQTPTFYTVGRSPQSVIAYDFNNDGRLDLAVANYFDDAVCILLGNGDGTFQTSTFYWVGNVPISVISDDFNNDNKKDLAVANYKNNTISILLGNGDGTFQSQKLYVVGDSPRSVASGDFNNDKKVDLAVATFTGNTISVLLGNGDGTFQAPTYYVVGSAPSALVAYDFNNDKNIDIAVANWNDESVSVLLGNGDGTFQTHVDYMIGRTPGSIISTDFNNDQQLDLAVTNYYNNSIHVLFGKGDGTFQDQTYYMVGMYPTSLISGDFNNDTKIDLAVTNYNDSTVSVLVGNGNGMFLSTTNYTVGVGPQSVISADFNNDGKLDVAVGNYHSNTISLLLGNGDGSFQSPMNIGVGQGPQSVLSADFNNDNKTDLTVTNQIDNTTSVLLGNGDGTFQSPLNFIVGGGPQSVISSDFNNDGNVDLAVVNYYSNTISVLLGNGDGSFRNPMNIGVGHGPRSVISADFNNDNKQDLAVTNFFENTISVLFGSGNGSFLAARNYRVGSRPVFLISNDFNNDNKKDLLVANYNDGTVSLLLGYGNGTFQNSIKYAVGKGPSSIASGDINNDSKLDVVVTSKVSVDMSVLLNGCN
;
A
#
# COMPACT_ATOMS: atom_id res chain seq x y z
N MET A 1 3.83 67.30 -26.30
CA MET A 1 4.28 68.38 -27.22
C MET A 1 5.69 68.05 -27.73
N LYS A 2 6.11 68.66 -28.86
CA LYS A 2 7.49 68.78 -29.42
C LYS A 2 8.60 67.76 -29.04
N ARG A 3 8.98 66.94 -30.04
CA ARG A 3 10.34 66.59 -30.53
C ARG A 3 11.57 67.25 -29.83
N HIS A 4 12.67 66.50 -29.65
CA HIS A 4 13.77 66.47 -30.66
C HIS A 4 14.82 65.34 -30.46
N ASN A 5 15.86 65.29 -31.32
CA ASN A 5 16.77 64.15 -31.54
C ASN A 5 18.24 64.47 -31.21
N ASN A 6 19.01 63.41 -30.86
CA ASN A 6 20.47 63.21 -31.08
C ASN A 6 21.46 64.23 -30.41
N ASN A 7 22.77 64.00 -30.26
CA ASN A 7 23.67 62.98 -30.84
C ASN A 7 24.96 62.76 -29.97
N LYS A 8 25.82 61.81 -30.38
CA LYS A 8 27.22 61.53 -29.92
C LYS A 8 27.39 60.64 -28.66
N THR A 9 28.37 59.73 -28.56
CA THR A 9 29.40 59.25 -29.53
C THR A 9 29.97 57.86 -29.15
N MET A 10 30.62 57.23 -30.15
CA MET A 10 31.65 56.17 -30.10
C MET A 10 31.23 54.70 -30.19
N ASP A 11 31.64 54.14 -31.32
CA ASP A 11 31.74 52.77 -31.80
C ASP A 11 32.98 52.06 -31.14
N ASP A 12 33.44 50.83 -31.43
CA ASP A 12 33.32 50.00 -32.65
C ASP A 12 33.58 48.49 -32.34
N HIS A 13 33.49 47.63 -33.36
CA HIS A 13 33.63 46.16 -33.30
C HIS A 13 35.08 45.62 -33.25
N ALA A 14 35.27 44.37 -32.79
CA ALA A 14 36.13 43.37 -33.48
C ALA A 14 35.96 41.92 -32.96
N SER A 15 36.13 40.95 -33.86
CA SER A 15 36.03 39.49 -33.70
C SER A 15 37.40 38.79 -33.53
N ILE A 16 37.42 37.45 -33.32
CA ILE A 16 38.20 36.44 -34.10
C ILE A 16 38.04 35.03 -33.52
N SER A 17 38.27 33.98 -34.33
CA SER A 17 38.23 32.56 -33.92
C SER A 17 39.41 31.72 -34.47
N LEU A 18 39.62 30.57 -33.82
CA LEU A 18 40.21 29.32 -34.33
C LEU A 18 41.73 29.16 -34.66
N THR A 19 42.24 28.02 -34.17
CA THR A 19 43.38 27.19 -34.65
C THR A 19 44.81 27.76 -34.69
N LYS A 20 45.69 27.12 -33.88
CA LYS A 20 46.91 26.50 -34.43
C LYS A 20 47.37 25.27 -33.63
N ILE A 21 47.93 24.29 -34.33
CA ILE A 21 48.35 22.96 -33.83
C ILE A 21 49.88 22.81 -33.92
N ALA A 22 50.47 22.12 -32.93
CA ALA A 22 51.85 21.61 -32.86
C ALA A 22 52.99 22.67 -32.87
N ARG A 23 54.16 22.44 -32.25
CA ARG A 23 54.86 21.19 -31.94
C ARG A 23 55.61 21.25 -30.60
N MET A 24 55.59 20.16 -29.83
CA MET A 24 56.77 19.27 -29.71
C MET A 24 56.32 17.92 -29.17
N THR A 25 56.41 16.90 -30.01
CA THR A 25 56.19 15.49 -29.66
C THR A 25 57.52 14.80 -29.75
N ASP A 26 57.95 14.10 -28.70
CA ASP A 26 58.93 13.02 -28.81
C ASP A 26 58.85 12.11 -27.56
N GLN A 27 58.65 10.80 -27.81
CA GLN A 27 58.96 9.63 -26.96
C GLN A 27 58.28 9.57 -25.56
N LEU A 28 57.22 8.77 -25.35
CA LEU A 28 57.23 7.31 -25.11
C LEU A 28 58.31 6.88 -24.07
N GLN A 29 58.05 6.01 -23.08
CA GLN A 29 57.08 4.90 -23.03
C GLN A 29 56.85 4.36 -21.60
N ASN A 30 55.83 3.48 -21.44
CA ASN A 30 55.56 2.55 -20.32
C ASN A 30 55.09 3.11 -18.96
N ILE A 31 53.81 2.90 -18.61
CA ILE A 31 53.31 1.73 -17.85
C ILE A 31 51.78 1.64 -18.11
N ASP A 32 51.19 0.45 -17.92
CA ASP A 32 49.96 0.03 -18.59
C ASP A 32 48.65 0.15 -17.76
N GLU A 33 47.53 0.14 -18.50
CA GLU A 33 46.12 -0.15 -18.11
C GLU A 33 45.45 0.73 -17.03
N GLU A 34 44.60 1.67 -17.48
CA GLU A 34 43.59 2.40 -16.67
C GLU A 34 42.18 1.84 -16.90
N GLU A 35 41.36 1.72 -15.84
CA GLU A 35 39.90 1.53 -15.96
C GLU A 35 39.24 2.87 -16.34
N THR A 36 38.80 3.01 -17.59
CA THR A 36 38.19 4.25 -18.09
C THR A 36 36.71 4.34 -17.71
N ILE A 37 36.39 5.06 -16.62
CA ILE A 37 35.01 5.43 -16.29
C ILE A 37 34.52 6.48 -17.30
N THR A 38 33.62 6.11 -18.20
CA THR A 38 32.86 7.05 -19.03
C THR A 38 31.78 7.74 -18.21
N VAL A 39 31.74 9.07 -18.25
CA VAL A 39 30.69 9.89 -17.64
C VAL A 39 30.10 10.79 -18.73
N THR A 40 28.80 10.62 -19.00
CA THR A 40 28.04 11.50 -19.88
C THR A 40 27.33 12.54 -19.02
N VAL A 41 27.35 13.81 -19.43
CA VAL A 41 26.66 14.90 -18.75
C VAL A 41 25.75 15.60 -19.74
N ASN A 42 24.45 15.49 -19.53
CA ASN A 42 23.44 16.27 -20.27
C ASN A 42 23.09 17.49 -19.40
N ASP A 43 23.31 18.69 -19.95
CA ASP A 43 23.06 19.98 -19.29
C ASP A 43 21.93 20.67 -20.05
N SER A 44 20.70 20.59 -19.51
CA SER A 44 19.49 21.16 -20.10
C SER A 44 18.80 22.11 -19.12
N VAL A 45 18.11 23.11 -19.67
CA VAL A 45 17.47 24.18 -18.89
C VAL A 45 16.02 24.30 -19.30
N GLU A 46 15.13 23.82 -18.43
CA GLU A 46 13.70 24.11 -18.48
C GLU A 46 13.28 24.83 -17.19
N ASN A 47 12.29 25.72 -17.30
CA ASN A 47 11.63 26.37 -16.15
C ASN A 47 12.58 27.01 -15.10
N ASN A 48 13.71 27.58 -15.54
CA ASN A 48 14.74 28.25 -14.71
C ASN A 48 15.42 27.36 -13.64
N LEU A 49 15.28 26.04 -13.72
CA LEU A 49 16.09 25.10 -12.94
C LEU A 49 17.12 24.42 -13.86
N ARG A 50 18.26 24.05 -13.29
CA ARG A 50 19.35 23.39 -14.02
C ARG A 50 19.43 21.94 -13.56
N VAL A 51 19.03 21.02 -14.44
CA VAL A 51 19.05 19.59 -14.18
C VAL A 51 20.36 19.01 -14.71
N VAL A 52 20.98 18.11 -13.95
CA VAL A 52 22.26 17.48 -14.29
C VAL A 52 22.19 16.00 -13.96
N ASP A 53 21.79 15.20 -14.95
CA ASP A 53 21.79 13.75 -14.83
C ASP A 53 23.21 13.17 -15.00
N VAL A 54 23.53 12.16 -14.19
CA VAL A 54 24.83 11.47 -14.18
C VAL A 54 24.62 9.97 -13.97
N THR A 55 24.65 9.20 -15.05
CA THR A 55 24.75 7.73 -15.01
C THR A 55 26.22 7.28 -14.93
N VAL A 56 26.47 6.14 -14.27
CA VAL A 56 27.80 5.53 -14.09
C VAL A 56 27.63 4.01 -14.08
N ASP A 57 28.38 3.31 -14.92
CA ASP A 57 28.48 1.84 -14.87
C ASP A 57 29.43 1.40 -13.73
N GLU A 58 29.03 0.44 -12.90
CA GLU A 58 29.83 0.00 -11.74
C GLU A 58 30.84 -1.14 -12.06
N PRO A 59 32.07 -1.08 -11.53
CA PRO A 59 32.95 -2.24 -11.38
C PRO A 59 32.75 -2.96 -10.04
N THR A 60 32.80 -4.30 -10.03
CA THR A 60 32.51 -5.14 -8.85
C THR A 60 33.52 -4.98 -7.72
N VAL A 61 33.05 -4.67 -6.51
CA VAL A 61 33.89 -4.59 -5.30
C VAL A 61 34.27 -5.99 -4.79
N THR A 62 35.57 -6.29 -4.70
CA THR A 62 36.08 -7.55 -4.14
C THR A 62 36.31 -7.49 -2.63
N SER A 63 36.13 -8.63 -1.95
CA SER A 63 35.98 -8.71 -0.49
C SER A 63 37.28 -8.46 0.29
N ALA A 64 37.33 -7.36 1.06
CA ALA A 64 38.35 -7.13 2.07
C ALA A 64 38.01 -7.84 3.40
N HIS A 65 39.03 -8.30 4.14
CA HIS A 65 38.85 -9.18 5.31
C HIS A 65 38.02 -8.57 6.45
N ILE A 66 36.91 -9.23 6.79
CA ILE A 66 36.20 -9.06 8.06
C ILE A 66 36.90 -9.89 9.14
N ILE A 67 37.33 -9.25 10.23
CA ILE A 67 37.81 -9.93 11.45
C ILE A 67 36.67 -9.93 12.48
N ASN A 68 35.93 -11.03 12.55
CA ASN A 68 34.88 -11.21 13.56
C ASN A 68 35.47 -11.35 14.96
N ASN A 69 34.95 -10.59 15.92
CA ASN A 69 35.25 -10.70 17.35
C ASN A 69 33.96 -10.60 18.17
N ASN A 70 33.37 -11.76 18.51
CA ASN A 70 32.09 -11.87 19.21
C ASN A 70 32.24 -11.59 20.73
N ASN A 71 32.59 -10.36 21.11
CA ASN A 71 32.75 -9.96 22.52
C ASN A 71 32.47 -8.47 22.77
N GLY A 72 31.20 -8.04 22.62
CA GLY A 72 30.57 -6.92 23.34
C GLY A 72 31.16 -5.50 23.28
N ASN A 73 32.32 -5.29 22.66
CA ASN A 73 33.09 -4.06 22.72
C ASN A 73 33.58 -3.71 21.31
N SER A 74 32.78 -2.89 20.62
CA SER A 74 32.89 -2.68 19.19
C SER A 74 34.14 -1.85 18.85
N GLY A 75 35.12 -2.45 18.16
CA GLY A 75 36.45 -1.85 17.92
C GLY A 75 36.46 -0.54 17.10
N PRO A 76 37.64 0.07 16.88
CA PRO A 76 37.75 1.38 16.25
C PRO A 76 37.32 1.36 14.77
N ILE A 77 36.52 2.35 14.37
CA ILE A 77 35.99 2.48 13.01
C ILE A 77 37.03 3.19 12.13
N ILE A 78 38.03 2.44 11.64
CA ILE A 78 39.18 3.02 10.92
C ILE A 78 39.06 3.00 9.39
N GLY A 79 38.15 2.20 8.81
CA GLY A 79 38.09 1.97 7.36
C GLY A 79 37.79 3.23 6.52
N TYR A 80 36.97 4.16 7.05
CA TYR A 80 36.68 5.43 6.39
C TYR A 80 37.94 6.28 6.12
N ALA A 81 39.01 6.12 6.90
CA ALA A 81 40.23 6.89 6.73
C ALA A 81 40.90 6.63 5.37
N GLN A 82 40.75 5.40 4.84
CA GLN A 82 41.28 4.97 3.54
C GLN A 82 40.40 5.37 2.35
N ALA A 83 39.14 5.76 2.58
CA ALA A 83 38.27 6.21 1.50
C ALA A 83 38.76 7.53 0.89
N PRO A 84 38.58 7.77 -0.42
CA PRO A 84 38.84 9.06 -1.03
C PRO A 84 37.89 10.13 -0.48
N LEU A 85 38.36 11.38 -0.41
CA LEU A 85 37.48 12.53 -0.19
C LEU A 85 36.80 12.86 -1.52
N LEU A 86 35.48 12.96 -1.53
CA LEU A 86 34.64 13.11 -2.72
C LEU A 86 33.54 14.16 -2.46
N PRO A 87 33.01 14.83 -3.52
CA PRO A 87 31.79 15.63 -3.43
C PRO A 87 30.60 14.80 -2.92
N LEU A 88 29.61 15.44 -2.29
CA LEU A 88 28.56 14.79 -1.51
C LEU A 88 27.80 13.72 -2.30
N VAL A 89 27.41 14.01 -3.54
CA VAL A 89 26.73 13.05 -4.42
C VAL A 89 27.56 11.77 -4.60
N LYS A 90 28.87 11.90 -4.89
CA LYS A 90 29.79 10.75 -5.07
C LYS A 90 30.19 10.08 -3.76
N ALA A 91 30.10 10.80 -2.63
CA ALA A 91 30.30 10.26 -1.29
C ALA A 91 29.09 9.45 -0.80
N CYS A 92 27.87 9.83 -1.23
CA CYS A 92 26.61 9.16 -0.93
C CYS A 92 26.22 8.06 -1.92
N ALA A 93 26.82 8.00 -3.12
CA ALA A 93 26.49 6.99 -4.13
C ALA A 93 26.49 5.52 -3.63
N PRO A 94 27.40 5.03 -2.76
CA PRO A 94 27.31 3.66 -2.25
C PRO A 94 26.15 3.43 -1.25
N LEU A 95 25.51 4.49 -0.78
CA LEU A 95 24.44 4.44 0.22
C LEU A 95 23.04 4.42 -0.40
N THR A 96 22.86 4.80 -1.67
CA THR A 96 21.54 4.71 -2.34
C THR A 96 21.03 3.26 -2.38
N HIS A 97 21.95 2.29 -2.48
CA HIS A 97 21.69 0.86 -2.39
C HIS A 97 21.11 0.40 -1.03
N ILE A 98 21.20 1.21 0.03
CA ILE A 98 20.73 0.86 1.39
C ILE A 98 19.93 1.98 2.09
N LEU A 99 19.66 3.10 1.40
CA LEU A 99 18.89 4.24 1.89
C LEU A 99 18.03 4.80 0.75
N HIS A 100 16.74 4.45 0.80
CA HIS A 100 15.70 5.02 -0.06
C HIS A 100 15.66 6.57 0.05
N ASP A 101 15.31 7.25 -1.05
CA ASP A 101 15.24 8.71 -1.19
C ASP A 101 16.53 9.51 -0.89
N LEU A 102 17.67 8.86 -0.64
CA LEU A 102 18.91 9.55 -0.29
C LEU A 102 19.30 10.62 -1.31
N SER A 103 19.04 10.39 -2.60
CA SER A 103 19.28 11.37 -3.68
C SER A 103 18.48 12.66 -3.50
N PHE A 104 17.21 12.57 -3.10
CA PHE A 104 16.37 13.73 -2.80
C PHE A 104 16.94 14.52 -1.60
N TYR A 105 17.24 13.83 -0.49
CA TYR A 105 17.78 14.50 0.70
C TYR A 105 19.20 15.05 0.46
N VAL A 106 20.04 14.41 -0.35
CA VAL A 106 21.34 14.94 -0.80
C VAL A 106 21.16 16.24 -1.59
N GLN A 107 20.24 16.28 -2.56
CA GLN A 107 19.99 17.48 -3.34
C GLN A 107 19.36 18.59 -2.48
N MET A 108 18.45 18.25 -1.57
CA MET A 108 17.87 19.19 -0.60
C MET A 108 18.95 19.77 0.32
N ALA A 109 19.88 18.95 0.83
CA ALA A 109 20.99 19.40 1.67
C ALA A 109 21.99 20.29 0.93
N LEU A 110 22.20 20.07 -0.38
CA LEU A 110 22.99 20.96 -1.23
C LEU A 110 22.24 22.29 -1.47
N ASN A 111 20.96 22.23 -1.86
CA ASN A 111 20.13 23.41 -2.14
C ASN A 111 19.91 24.31 -0.90
N GLU A 112 19.82 23.73 0.29
CA GLU A 112 19.73 24.45 1.57
C GLU A 112 21.09 24.95 2.10
N THR A 113 22.22 24.56 1.49
CA THR A 113 23.55 25.00 1.93
C THR A 113 23.97 26.27 1.17
N PRO A 114 24.41 27.34 1.87
CA PRO A 114 24.91 28.55 1.21
C PRO A 114 26.10 28.27 0.28
N GLU A 115 26.22 29.04 -0.81
CA GLU A 115 27.35 28.95 -1.77
C GLU A 115 28.71 29.19 -1.09
N GLU A 116 28.74 30.06 -0.07
CA GLU A 116 29.86 30.25 0.85
C GLU A 116 29.44 29.84 2.27
N PRO A 117 29.66 28.58 2.70
CA PRO A 117 29.37 28.15 4.07
C PRO A 117 30.28 28.84 5.10
N PRO A 118 29.82 29.00 6.36
CA PRO A 118 30.65 29.47 7.45
C PRO A 118 31.76 28.46 7.84
N ASP A 119 32.60 28.85 8.80
CA ASP A 119 33.64 28.02 9.43
C ASP A 119 34.69 27.38 8.48
N GLY A 120 34.76 27.81 7.22
CA GLY A 120 35.75 27.36 6.23
C GLY A 120 35.46 25.99 5.63
N LEU A 121 34.20 25.56 5.65
CA LEU A 121 33.74 24.33 5.01
C LEU A 121 33.46 24.54 3.52
N THR A 122 33.63 23.50 2.71
CA THR A 122 33.09 23.47 1.35
C THR A 122 31.58 23.27 1.37
N ILE A 123 30.91 23.58 0.25
CA ILE A 123 29.48 23.27 0.07
C ILE A 123 29.18 21.79 0.34
N ASP A 124 30.01 20.86 -0.15
CA ASP A 124 29.88 19.42 0.09
C ASP A 124 30.03 19.03 1.57
N GLU A 125 31.01 19.60 2.27
CA GLU A 125 31.25 19.31 3.69
C GLU A 125 30.11 19.85 4.57
N SER A 126 29.63 21.06 4.29
CA SER A 126 28.50 21.67 4.97
C SER A 126 27.20 20.90 4.69
N ALA A 127 26.93 20.56 3.42
CA ALA A 127 25.77 19.78 3.03
C ALA A 127 25.82 18.36 3.61
N ALA A 128 27.01 17.75 3.78
CA ALA A 128 27.14 16.46 4.47
C ALA A 128 26.69 16.54 5.94
N ILE A 129 26.96 17.65 6.63
CA ILE A 129 26.52 17.87 8.02
C ILE A 129 25.02 18.19 8.07
N ARG A 130 24.51 18.99 7.12
CA ARG A 130 23.08 19.26 6.98
C ARG A 130 22.29 17.97 6.77
N LEU A 131 22.72 17.12 5.83
CA LEU A 131 22.12 15.82 5.53
C LEU A 131 22.09 14.85 6.72
N TYR A 132 23.10 14.90 7.59
CA TYR A 132 23.09 14.16 8.86
C TYR A 132 21.98 14.63 9.79
N SER A 133 21.78 15.95 9.92
CA SER A 133 20.83 16.57 10.84
C SER A 133 19.37 16.59 10.37
N MET A 134 19.10 16.38 9.08
CA MET A 134 17.73 16.39 8.54
C MET A 134 16.87 15.26 9.12
N GLU A 135 15.69 15.60 9.64
CA GLU A 135 14.62 14.60 9.74
C GLU A 135 14.11 14.26 8.34
N TRP A 136 13.98 12.97 8.07
CA TRP A 136 13.38 12.48 6.84
C TRP A 136 11.90 12.23 7.11
N LYS A 137 11.04 12.49 6.12
CA LYS A 137 9.60 12.18 6.24
C LYS A 137 9.46 10.70 6.59
N ARG A 138 8.64 10.38 7.59
CA ARG A 138 8.33 8.98 7.91
C ARG A 138 7.68 8.32 6.68
N PRO A 139 7.99 7.05 6.36
CA PRO A 139 8.68 6.04 7.18
C PRO A 139 10.19 6.21 7.34
N HIS A 140 10.84 6.94 6.45
CA HIS A 140 12.25 6.72 6.14
C HIS A 140 13.11 7.09 7.35
N ARG A 141 14.02 6.19 7.74
CA ARG A 141 14.97 6.46 8.83
C ARG A 141 16.04 7.40 8.31
N SER A 142 16.17 8.57 8.92
CA SER A 142 17.19 9.55 8.51
C SER A 142 18.60 8.97 8.53
N LEU A 143 19.50 9.57 7.76
CA LEU A 143 20.90 9.15 7.67
C LEU A 143 21.56 9.05 9.07
N TYR A 144 21.24 9.96 9.98
CA TYR A 144 21.64 9.87 11.40
C TYR A 144 21.17 8.58 12.09
N SER A 145 19.90 8.23 11.92
CA SER A 145 19.28 7.04 12.53
C SER A 145 19.91 5.76 12.00
N MET A 146 20.04 5.63 10.67
CA MET A 146 20.59 4.42 10.06
C MET A 146 22.10 4.27 10.32
N LEU A 147 22.90 5.33 10.16
CA LEU A 147 24.33 5.29 10.45
C LEU A 147 24.60 4.85 11.90
N ASN A 148 23.81 5.33 12.87
CA ASN A 148 23.94 4.88 14.26
C ASN A 148 23.40 3.46 14.49
N TYR A 149 22.40 3.00 13.74
CA TYR A 149 21.99 1.59 13.77
C TYR A 149 23.13 0.69 13.28
N THR A 150 23.70 0.98 12.11
CA THR A 150 24.82 0.24 11.51
C THR A 150 26.07 0.22 12.41
N ILE A 151 26.42 1.36 13.02
CA ILE A 151 27.55 1.46 13.95
C ILE A 151 27.42 0.57 15.19
N ASN A 152 26.20 0.41 15.72
CA ASN A 152 25.97 -0.30 16.99
C ASN A 152 25.52 -1.76 16.82
N ASN A 153 24.88 -2.11 15.70
CA ASN A 153 24.21 -3.41 15.51
C ASN A 153 24.67 -4.17 14.25
N ASP A 154 25.00 -3.47 13.16
CA ASP A 154 25.15 -4.06 11.81
C ASP A 154 26.46 -3.64 11.12
N ARG A 155 27.58 -3.88 11.81
CA ARG A 155 28.90 -3.35 11.40
C ARG A 155 29.48 -3.92 10.10
N GLN A 156 28.88 -4.97 9.54
CA GLN A 156 29.22 -5.49 8.21
C GLN A 156 28.87 -4.49 7.10
N ASN A 157 27.85 -3.64 7.28
CA ASN A 157 27.40 -2.65 6.30
C ASN A 157 28.04 -1.26 6.47
N LEU A 158 28.94 -1.08 7.43
CA LEU A 158 29.75 0.15 7.56
C LEU A 158 30.57 0.55 6.31
N PRO A 159 31.09 -0.37 5.46
CA PRO A 159 31.85 0.01 4.27
C PRO A 159 31.10 0.91 3.28
N TYR A 160 29.79 0.76 3.12
CA TYR A 160 28.97 1.64 2.29
C TYR A 160 29.00 3.10 2.81
N TYR A 161 29.04 3.28 4.13
CA TYR A 161 29.12 4.60 4.77
C TYR A 161 30.51 5.24 4.71
N PHE A 162 31.58 4.50 4.37
CA PHE A 162 32.95 5.02 4.48
C PHE A 162 33.25 6.24 3.59
N LYS A 163 32.68 6.33 2.38
CA LYS A 163 32.87 7.51 1.50
C LYS A 163 32.17 8.74 2.09
N TYR A 164 30.93 8.61 2.54
CA TYR A 164 30.19 9.67 3.24
C TYR A 164 30.85 10.08 4.56
N MET A 165 31.23 9.11 5.41
CA MET A 165 31.92 9.36 6.69
C MET A 165 33.24 10.12 6.49
N LYS A 166 33.97 9.86 5.40
CA LYS A 166 35.19 10.60 5.06
C LYS A 166 34.90 12.08 4.81
N LEU A 167 33.85 12.41 4.07
CA LEU A 167 33.43 13.80 3.84
C LEU A 167 32.90 14.46 5.13
N PHE A 168 31.93 13.83 5.78
CA PHE A 168 31.28 14.32 7.00
C PHE A 168 32.29 14.58 8.14
N LEU A 169 33.20 13.64 8.43
CA LEU A 169 34.24 13.84 9.43
C LEU A 169 35.27 14.91 9.02
N THR A 170 35.53 15.11 7.71
CA THR A 170 36.44 16.18 7.23
C THR A 170 35.82 17.57 7.39
N GLY A 171 34.50 17.71 7.26
CA GLY A 171 33.77 18.93 7.65
C GLY A 171 33.81 19.14 9.17
N LEU A 172 33.39 18.14 9.95
CA LEU A 172 33.27 18.23 11.42
C LEU A 172 34.57 18.62 12.13
N VAL A 173 35.74 18.18 11.65
CA VAL A 173 37.02 18.53 12.30
C VAL A 173 37.36 20.02 12.20
N LYS A 174 36.88 20.72 11.16
CA LYS A 174 37.07 22.18 10.96
C LYS A 174 36.20 23.02 11.88
N LEU A 175 35.02 22.50 12.24
CA LEU A 175 34.02 23.24 13.01
C LEU A 175 34.52 23.68 14.40
N PRO A 176 33.98 24.79 14.93
CA PRO A 176 34.27 25.28 16.27
C PRO A 176 34.15 24.20 17.37
N CYS A 177 35.27 23.96 18.04
CA CYS A 177 35.37 23.08 19.19
C CYS A 177 35.04 23.89 20.47
N HIS A 178 33.77 23.89 20.87
CA HIS A 178 33.28 24.57 22.09
C HIS A 178 33.24 23.69 23.36
N PRO A 179 34.36 23.16 23.88
CA PRO A 179 34.38 22.76 25.31
C PRO A 179 35.60 23.29 26.11
N PRO A 180 35.64 23.11 27.45
CA PRO A 180 34.71 22.33 28.28
C PRO A 180 33.37 23.01 28.55
N LEU A 181 32.27 22.35 28.19
CA LEU A 181 30.93 22.69 28.64
C LEU A 181 30.10 21.41 28.86
N THR A 182 29.01 21.51 29.61
CA THR A 182 28.11 20.37 29.87
C THR A 182 27.02 20.32 28.82
N VAL A 183 27.01 19.27 27.99
CA VAL A 183 25.93 18.98 27.04
C VAL A 183 24.99 17.92 27.60
N TRP A 184 23.77 17.88 27.09
CA TRP A 184 22.71 17.01 27.59
C TRP A 184 22.06 16.21 26.46
N ARG A 185 21.66 14.96 26.77
CA ARG A 185 20.97 14.07 25.83
C ARG A 185 20.01 13.14 26.54
N GLY A 186 18.75 13.13 26.11
CA GLY A 186 17.72 12.20 26.61
C GLY A 186 17.68 10.87 25.84
N VAL A 187 17.27 9.80 26.52
CA VAL A 187 16.94 8.49 25.95
C VAL A 187 15.76 7.89 26.70
N THR A 188 14.76 7.37 25.99
CA THR A 188 13.52 6.75 26.54
C THR A 188 13.69 5.29 26.96
N LYS A 189 14.78 4.99 27.69
CA LYS A 189 15.05 3.71 28.38
C LYS A 189 15.87 3.96 29.64
N ASP A 190 15.75 3.11 30.67
CA ASP A 190 16.83 2.98 31.67
C ASP A 190 18.08 2.36 31.03
N LEU A 191 19.22 3.02 31.23
CA LEU A 191 20.55 2.55 30.85
C LEU A 191 21.51 2.54 32.05
N SER A 192 21.04 2.83 33.26
CA SER A 192 21.88 2.98 34.47
C SER A 192 22.77 1.77 34.74
N ALA A 193 22.25 0.56 34.56
CA ALA A 193 23.01 -0.69 34.69
C ALA A 193 24.23 -0.80 33.75
N HIS A 194 24.23 -0.10 32.60
CA HIS A 194 25.30 -0.13 31.60
C HIS A 194 26.40 0.92 31.86
N PHE A 195 26.19 1.87 32.78
CA PHE A 195 27.11 2.98 33.06
C PHE A 195 27.45 3.09 34.57
N PRO A 196 28.02 2.07 35.22
CA PRO A 196 28.39 2.13 36.64
C PRO A 196 29.44 3.22 36.93
N PRO A 197 29.31 3.97 38.05
CA PRO A 197 30.27 5.03 38.44
C PRO A 197 31.72 4.57 38.51
N GLY A 198 32.64 5.40 38.01
CA GLY A 198 34.07 5.14 37.97
C GLY A 198 34.55 4.26 36.81
N VAL A 199 33.65 3.64 36.05
CA VAL A 199 34.02 2.83 34.88
C VAL A 199 34.23 3.71 33.64
N PRO A 200 35.32 3.50 32.86
CA PRO A 200 35.52 4.16 31.58
C PRO A 200 34.64 3.54 30.49
N VAL A 201 34.08 4.38 29.63
CA VAL A 201 33.21 3.99 28.51
C VAL A 201 33.71 4.67 27.24
N THR A 202 33.82 3.92 26.15
CA THR A 202 34.10 4.49 24.81
C THR A 202 32.81 4.57 24.01
N TRP A 203 32.44 5.79 23.62
CA TRP A 203 31.18 6.09 22.94
C TRP A 203 31.37 6.03 21.42
N TRP A 204 30.78 5.01 20.78
CA TRP A 204 30.98 4.74 19.35
C TRP A 204 29.91 5.34 18.43
N GLY A 205 28.73 5.70 18.94
CA GLY A 205 27.70 6.38 18.15
C GLY A 205 28.04 7.85 17.89
N PHE A 206 27.59 8.38 16.75
CA PHE A 206 27.45 9.83 16.58
C PHE A 206 26.29 10.30 17.46
N SER A 207 26.47 11.34 18.27
CA SER A 207 25.44 11.76 19.21
C SER A 207 25.33 13.27 19.33
N SER A 208 24.28 13.80 18.68
CA SER A 208 23.77 15.14 18.94
C SER A 208 23.35 15.28 20.40
N CYS A 209 23.78 16.37 21.02
CA CYS A 209 23.51 16.76 22.40
C CYS A 209 23.24 18.27 22.44
N THR A 210 22.26 18.70 23.22
CA THR A 210 21.92 20.13 23.35
C THR A 210 22.71 20.78 24.49
N THR A 211 23.03 22.07 24.36
CA THR A 211 23.59 22.86 25.47
C THR A 211 22.51 23.28 26.48
N SER A 212 21.22 23.18 26.13
CA SER A 212 20.10 23.72 26.91
C SER A 212 19.24 22.62 27.52
N LEU A 213 19.28 22.48 28.84
CA LEU A 213 18.43 21.51 29.56
C LEU A 213 16.92 21.77 29.36
N THR A 214 16.54 23.03 29.07
CA THR A 214 15.15 23.41 28.77
C THR A 214 14.60 22.74 27.52
N VAL A 215 15.44 22.46 26.52
CA VAL A 215 15.05 21.75 25.29
C VAL A 215 14.55 20.34 25.61
N LEU A 216 15.25 19.63 26.50
CA LEU A 216 14.87 18.28 26.91
C LEU A 216 13.60 18.24 27.78
N ASN A 217 13.31 19.36 28.47
CA ASN A 217 12.08 19.52 29.25
C ASN A 217 10.84 19.84 28.39
N ASN A 218 11.01 20.22 27.11
CA ASN A 218 9.90 20.51 26.19
C ASN A 218 9.33 19.22 25.54
N ASN A 219 9.17 18.16 26.33
CA ASN A 219 8.53 16.87 26.03
C ASN A 219 9.13 15.99 24.91
N LEU A 220 9.83 16.55 23.91
CA LEU A 220 10.18 15.85 22.66
C LEU A 220 11.32 14.82 22.76
N TYR A 221 12.36 15.09 23.54
CA TYR A 221 13.62 14.31 23.49
C TYR A 221 13.87 13.35 24.66
N LEU A 222 13.24 13.58 25.81
CA LEU A 222 13.36 12.72 26.99
C LEU A 222 12.07 11.91 27.26
N GLY A 223 10.93 12.36 26.75
CA GLY A 223 9.61 11.81 27.09
C GLY A 223 9.18 12.16 28.53
N ASN A 224 7.88 12.03 28.81
CA ASN A 224 7.28 12.45 30.09
C ASN A 224 6.89 11.29 31.02
N SER A 225 7.04 10.04 30.57
CA SER A 225 6.62 8.83 31.29
C SER A 225 7.35 7.59 30.74
N GLY A 226 7.38 6.52 31.53
CA GLY A 226 8.21 5.33 31.27
C GLY A 226 9.65 5.54 31.74
N ASP A 227 10.48 4.50 31.64
CA ASP A 227 11.87 4.53 32.13
C ASP A 227 12.76 5.40 31.23
N ARG A 228 13.47 6.36 31.80
CA ARG A 228 14.21 7.40 31.07
C ARG A 228 15.64 7.57 31.57
N THR A 229 16.57 7.77 30.65
CA THR A 229 17.95 8.17 30.94
C THR A 229 18.24 9.58 30.43
N LEU A 230 18.74 10.44 31.30
CA LEU A 230 19.29 11.74 30.96
C LEU A 230 20.82 11.70 31.11
N PHE A 231 21.53 11.74 29.99
CA PHE A 231 22.98 11.91 29.99
C PHE A 231 23.35 13.38 30.18
N SER A 232 24.34 13.61 31.04
CA SER A 232 24.95 14.91 31.33
C SER A 232 26.45 14.77 31.09
N VAL A 233 26.98 15.37 30.03
CA VAL A 233 28.34 15.11 29.54
C VAL A 233 29.20 16.36 29.65
N GLU A 234 30.22 16.34 30.53
CA GLU A 234 31.33 17.29 30.46
C GLU A 234 32.17 16.97 29.20
N ALA A 235 31.83 17.58 28.06
CA ALA A 235 32.53 17.39 26.80
C ALA A 235 33.92 18.07 26.81
N ILE A 236 34.83 17.58 25.98
CA ILE A 236 36.20 18.12 25.77
C ILE A 236 36.50 18.35 24.27
N ASN A 237 35.95 17.57 23.33
CA ASN A 237 36.16 17.78 21.89
C ASN A 237 34.89 17.91 21.01
N GLY A 238 33.72 18.06 21.63
CA GLY A 238 32.44 18.20 20.91
C GLY A 238 32.42 19.35 19.90
N ARG A 239 31.70 19.15 18.79
CA ARG A 239 31.63 20.09 17.66
C ARG A 239 30.27 20.77 17.60
N ALA A 240 30.24 22.10 17.56
CA ALA A 240 28.99 22.82 17.30
C ALA A 240 28.64 22.68 15.81
N ILE A 241 27.47 22.11 15.50
CA ILE A 241 27.03 21.88 14.11
C ILE A 241 25.91 22.81 13.66
N ARG A 242 25.35 23.63 14.57
CA ARG A 242 24.20 24.52 14.33
C ARG A 242 24.27 25.34 13.04
N ALA A 243 25.43 25.94 12.72
CA ALA A 243 25.62 26.76 11.52
C ALA A 243 25.46 25.97 10.20
N HIS A 244 25.57 24.65 10.26
CA HIS A 244 25.47 23.71 9.15
C HIS A 244 24.32 22.69 9.34
N SER A 245 23.57 22.78 10.44
CA SER A 245 22.43 21.91 10.74
C SER A 245 21.18 22.38 9.99
N HIS A 246 20.26 21.45 9.72
CA HIS A 246 18.90 21.77 9.29
C HIS A 246 18.15 22.53 10.40
N TYR A 247 18.44 22.23 11.68
CA TYR A 247 17.86 22.90 12.84
C TYR A 247 18.76 24.02 13.38
N ILE A 248 18.66 25.20 12.77
CA ILE A 248 19.47 26.39 13.12
C ILE A 248 19.02 27.12 14.42
N THR A 249 17.92 26.66 15.04
CA THR A 249 17.22 27.33 16.15
C THR A 249 17.88 27.16 17.52
N GLU A 250 18.66 26.10 17.74
CA GLU A 250 19.34 25.83 19.01
C GLU A 250 20.79 25.36 18.82
N GLU A 251 21.58 25.41 19.89
CA GLU A 251 23.01 25.11 19.84
C GLU A 251 23.27 23.61 19.98
N GLU A 252 23.31 22.94 18.81
CA GLU A 252 23.51 21.51 18.65
C GLU A 252 25.02 21.14 18.68
N ILE A 253 25.41 20.30 19.65
CA ILE A 253 26.78 19.81 19.81
C ILE A 253 26.87 18.32 19.50
N LEU A 254 27.72 17.95 18.54
CA LEU A 254 27.97 16.57 18.16
C LEU A 254 29.14 15.98 18.96
N LEU A 255 28.91 14.84 19.62
CA LEU A 255 29.95 13.95 20.14
C LEU A 255 30.39 12.96 19.04
N LEU A 256 31.71 12.80 18.90
CA LEU A 256 32.33 11.96 17.87
C LEU A 256 32.45 10.49 18.33
N PRO A 257 32.35 9.51 17.42
CA PRO A 257 32.71 8.11 17.68
C PRO A 257 34.12 7.96 18.28
N GLY A 258 34.30 6.99 19.17
CA GLY A 258 35.57 6.80 19.88
C GLY A 258 35.77 7.80 21.04
N THR A 259 34.76 8.58 21.43
CA THR A 259 34.85 9.49 22.56
C THR A 259 34.96 8.70 23.87
N HIS A 260 36.14 8.73 24.50
CA HIS A 260 36.36 8.14 25.81
C HIS A 260 35.76 9.02 26.92
N MET A 261 34.99 8.42 27.81
CA MET A 261 34.40 9.08 28.98
C MET A 261 34.60 8.24 30.24
N ILE A 262 34.47 8.85 31.40
CA ILE A 262 34.34 8.16 32.69
C ILE A 262 33.01 8.57 33.35
N VAL A 263 32.30 7.59 33.91
CA VAL A 263 31.09 7.88 34.68
C VAL A 263 31.48 8.56 36.00
N LYS A 264 31.04 9.79 36.20
CA LYS A 264 31.31 10.61 37.39
C LYS A 264 30.35 10.30 38.52
N SER A 265 29.06 10.12 38.23
CA SER A 265 28.01 9.77 39.18
C SER A 265 26.74 9.34 38.44
N GLN A 266 25.83 8.71 39.18
CA GLN A 266 24.45 8.46 38.78
C GLN A 266 23.52 9.03 39.86
N LEU A 267 22.36 9.55 39.45
CA LEU A 267 21.32 10.08 40.34
C LEU A 267 19.96 9.61 39.84
N ASN A 268 19.11 9.08 40.73
CA ASN A 268 17.74 8.68 40.41
C ASN A 268 16.77 9.64 41.13
N PRO A 269 16.52 10.87 40.59
CA PRO A 269 15.63 11.85 41.23
C PRO A 269 14.15 11.44 41.25
N ALA A 270 13.75 10.49 40.40
CA ALA A 270 12.42 9.89 40.37
C ALA A 270 12.55 8.38 40.06
N PRO A 271 11.53 7.54 40.31
CA PRO A 271 11.58 6.10 40.04
C PRO A 271 11.80 5.75 38.56
N ASP A 272 11.41 6.65 37.67
CA ASP A 272 11.38 6.51 36.21
C ASP A 272 12.45 7.34 35.48
N LEU A 273 13.32 8.06 36.22
CA LEU A 273 14.33 8.96 35.65
C LEU A 273 15.70 8.73 36.27
N HIS A 274 16.64 8.32 35.43
CA HIS A 274 18.04 8.09 35.74
C HIS A 274 18.91 9.16 35.10
N ILE A 275 19.66 9.93 35.89
CA ILE A 275 20.64 10.91 35.40
C ILE A 275 22.03 10.29 35.49
N ILE A 276 22.75 10.27 34.37
CA ILE A 276 24.08 9.68 34.25
C ILE A 276 25.07 10.80 33.89
N HIS A 277 25.92 11.17 34.86
CA HIS A 277 26.95 12.18 34.66
C HIS A 277 28.21 11.53 34.12
N LEU A 278 28.61 11.94 32.92
CA LEU A 278 29.80 11.51 32.20
C LEU A 278 30.79 12.67 32.11
N LYS A 279 32.08 12.36 32.20
CA LYS A 279 33.14 13.31 31.87
C LYS A 279 33.99 12.74 30.75
N GLN A 280 34.13 13.48 29.65
CA GLN A 280 35.08 13.11 28.60
C GLN A 280 36.51 13.14 29.17
N ILE A 281 37.30 12.16 28.76
CA ILE A 281 38.73 12.07 29.04
C ILE A 281 39.48 12.08 27.71
N ILE A 282 40.64 12.74 27.68
CA ILE A 282 41.54 12.68 26.53
C ILE A 282 42.40 11.42 26.71
N PRO A 283 42.34 10.42 25.81
CA PRO A 283 43.25 9.28 25.85
C PRO A 283 44.65 9.69 25.37
N ASP A 284 45.69 8.97 25.82
CA ASP A 284 47.08 9.19 25.40
C ASP A 284 47.32 8.84 23.91
N GLU A 285 46.43 8.04 23.30
CA GLU A 285 46.37 7.79 21.85
C GLU A 285 45.00 8.23 21.29
N VAL A 286 45.02 9.12 20.29
CA VAL A 286 43.81 9.72 19.71
C VAL A 286 43.23 8.82 18.63
N LEU A 287 42.03 8.27 18.86
CA LEU A 287 41.43 7.23 18.00
C LEU A 287 40.67 7.72 16.76
N LEU A 288 40.59 9.03 16.52
CA LEU A 288 40.21 9.62 15.22
C LEU A 288 40.99 10.94 15.03
N GLU A 289 41.87 11.00 14.03
CA GLU A 289 42.36 12.27 13.45
C GLU A 289 42.34 12.22 11.90
N PRO A 290 42.12 13.37 11.24
CA PRO A 290 42.22 13.53 9.79
C PRO A 290 43.70 13.58 9.35
N PRO A 291 43.99 13.57 8.03
CA PRO A 291 45.34 13.87 7.55
C PRO A 291 45.75 15.33 7.84
N PHE A 292 47.07 15.53 7.91
CA PHE A 292 47.83 16.80 8.00
C PHE A 292 48.05 17.45 9.38
N LYS A 293 49.30 17.33 9.86
CA LYS A 293 49.94 18.37 10.66
C LYS A 293 50.16 19.63 9.81
N GLY A 294 49.97 20.78 10.45
CA GLY A 294 49.81 22.10 9.84
C GLY A 294 50.90 22.63 8.89
N ALA A 295 50.53 23.72 8.22
CA ALA A 295 51.37 24.46 7.29
C ALA A 295 52.45 25.32 8.00
N HIS A 296 53.57 25.53 7.28
CA HIS A 296 54.70 26.41 7.62
C HIS A 296 55.54 26.05 8.86
N ILE A 297 56.76 25.57 8.63
CA ILE A 297 57.97 26.42 8.62
C ILE A 297 59.12 25.68 7.90
N TYR A 298 59.94 26.40 7.14
CA TYR A 298 61.21 25.90 6.58
C TYR A 298 62.33 26.02 7.63
N GLN A 299 63.07 24.94 7.91
CA GLN A 299 64.53 24.86 7.67
C GLN A 299 65.22 23.58 8.19
N GLU A 300 66.23 23.15 7.42
CA GLU A 300 67.54 22.58 7.84
C GLU A 300 67.68 21.26 8.65
N ASN A 301 68.42 20.30 8.06
CA ASN A 301 69.60 19.61 8.63
C ASN A 301 69.45 18.77 9.95
N GLN A 302 69.63 17.44 10.02
CA GLN A 302 70.62 16.57 9.34
C GLN A 302 70.39 15.03 9.48
N ARG A 303 70.89 14.31 8.47
CA ARG A 303 71.68 13.03 8.49
C ARG A 303 71.21 11.71 9.15
N GLN A 304 70.75 10.82 8.26
CA GLN A 304 71.45 9.60 7.76
C GLN A 304 71.63 8.29 8.62
N TRP A 305 71.89 7.21 7.86
CA TRP A 305 72.50 5.89 8.16
C TRP A 305 71.70 4.87 9.03
N TYR A 306 71.69 3.54 8.76
CA TYR A 306 71.80 2.76 7.52
C TYR A 306 71.56 1.24 7.79
N ARG A 307 71.23 0.48 6.73
CA ARG A 307 71.77 -0.85 6.33
C ARG A 307 71.09 -2.19 6.71
N THR A 308 70.36 -2.72 5.72
CA THR A 308 70.56 -4.05 5.04
C THR A 308 70.26 -5.37 5.80
N LYS A 309 70.03 -6.54 5.15
CA LYS A 309 70.34 -6.98 3.76
C LYS A 309 69.36 -8.05 3.21
N ARG A 310 69.42 -8.31 1.89
CA ARG A 310 68.68 -9.36 1.11
C ARG A 310 69.41 -10.73 1.09
N PHE A 311 68.71 -11.80 0.67
CA PHE A 311 68.97 -12.79 -0.42
C PHE A 311 68.03 -14.02 -0.17
N VAL A 312 67.21 -14.64 -1.05
CA VAL A 312 67.16 -15.01 -2.51
C VAL A 312 67.38 -16.53 -2.74
N ILE A 313 66.29 -17.27 -3.04
CA ILE A 313 65.97 -18.04 -4.30
C ILE A 313 67.18 -18.68 -5.05
N PRO A 314 67.15 -19.94 -5.62
CA PRO A 314 66.04 -20.53 -6.43
C PRO A 314 65.74 -22.07 -6.41
N LEU A 315 64.49 -22.38 -6.81
CA LEU A 315 64.02 -23.29 -7.91
C LEU A 315 64.52 -24.75 -8.14
N ALA A 316 63.52 -25.62 -8.42
CA ALA A 316 63.50 -26.87 -9.22
C ALA A 316 64.27 -28.13 -8.80
N LEU A 317 63.52 -29.23 -8.57
CA LEU A 317 63.42 -30.27 -9.62
C LEU A 317 62.13 -31.13 -9.52
N LEU A 318 61.74 -31.67 -10.69
CA LEU A 318 61.04 -32.93 -10.95
C LEU A 318 59.59 -33.15 -10.50
N ILE A 319 58.70 -33.10 -11.50
CA ILE A 319 57.40 -33.78 -11.54
C ILE A 319 57.58 -35.29 -11.34
N ALA A 320 56.81 -35.90 -10.44
CA ALA A 320 56.72 -37.34 -10.26
C ALA A 320 55.28 -37.87 -10.45
N LEU A 321 54.86 -37.86 -11.71
CA LEU A 321 53.97 -38.83 -12.38
C LEU A 321 52.52 -39.09 -11.90
N ILE A 322 51.67 -39.17 -12.92
CA ILE A 322 50.25 -39.55 -12.90
C ILE A 322 50.15 -41.10 -12.90
N ILE A 323 48.93 -41.62 -12.71
CA ILE A 323 48.45 -42.99 -13.02
C ILE A 323 48.44 -43.99 -11.84
N ALA A 324 47.24 -44.23 -11.31
CA ALA A 324 46.66 -45.56 -11.08
C ALA A 324 45.11 -45.42 -11.05
N ALA A 325 44.35 -46.40 -11.54
CA ALA A 325 42.91 -46.25 -11.74
C ALA A 325 42.13 -47.58 -11.66
N ILE A 326 40.89 -47.52 -11.13
CA ILE A 326 39.83 -48.58 -11.22
C ILE A 326 40.23 -49.84 -10.35
N VAL A 327 39.38 -50.68 -9.75
CA VAL A 327 38.16 -51.41 -10.17
C VAL A 327 37.34 -51.91 -8.95
N LEU A 328 36.08 -52.29 -9.21
CA LEU A 328 35.21 -53.19 -8.40
C LEU A 328 34.66 -52.64 -7.05
N GLY A 329 33.49 -53.08 -6.55
CA GLY A 329 32.60 -54.15 -7.03
C GLY A 329 31.11 -53.81 -6.89
N SER A 330 30.22 -54.71 -7.34
CA SER A 330 28.82 -54.35 -7.69
C SER A 330 27.75 -55.41 -7.38
N VAL A 331 26.52 -54.91 -7.10
CA VAL A 331 25.20 -55.53 -7.34
C VAL A 331 24.71 -56.68 -6.41
N LEU A 332 23.36 -56.80 -6.36
CA LEU A 332 22.45 -57.74 -5.65
C LEU A 332 21.87 -57.20 -4.31
N GLY A 333 20.56 -57.06 -4.08
CA GLY A 333 19.40 -56.98 -5.01
C GLY A 333 18.22 -57.92 -4.70
N THR A 334 16.99 -57.39 -4.58
CA THR A 334 15.71 -58.14 -4.70
C THR A 334 14.49 -57.21 -4.87
N ARG A 335 13.41 -57.70 -5.51
CA ARG A 335 12.05 -57.12 -5.55
C ARG A 335 11.07 -58.11 -4.89
N ALA A 336 9.98 -57.64 -4.26
CA ALA A 336 8.71 -58.38 -4.19
C ALA A 336 7.48 -57.50 -3.84
N ASN A 337 6.65 -57.24 -4.85
CA ASN A 337 5.18 -57.19 -4.89
C ASN A 337 4.31 -56.41 -3.88
N LYS A 338 3.36 -55.68 -4.50
CA LYS A 338 2.11 -55.11 -3.99
C LYS A 338 1.29 -56.03 -3.07
N THR A 339 0.54 -55.42 -2.15
CA THR A 339 -0.87 -55.74 -1.89
C THR A 339 -1.68 -54.45 -1.92
N SER A 340 -2.79 -54.45 -2.66
CA SER A 340 -3.75 -53.33 -2.70
C SER A 340 -4.80 -53.48 -1.61
N ILE A 341 -5.08 -52.41 -0.88
CA ILE A 341 -6.31 -52.26 -0.09
C ILE A 341 -7.10 -51.12 -0.75
N ILE A 342 -8.31 -51.42 -1.20
CA ILE A 342 -9.28 -50.43 -1.63
C ILE A 342 -10.11 -50.10 -0.40
N ASN A 343 -9.93 -48.92 0.15
CA ASN A 343 -10.87 -48.33 1.12
C ASN A 343 -11.78 -47.34 0.39
N SER A 344 -12.97 -47.13 0.93
CA SER A 344 -14.00 -46.24 0.39
C SER A 344 -13.52 -44.79 0.32
N THR A 345 -13.82 -44.13 -0.80
CA THR A 345 -13.72 -42.68 -0.97
C THR A 345 -14.72 -41.97 -0.06
N SER A 346 -14.26 -41.55 1.12
CA SER A 346 -14.54 -40.17 1.52
C SER A 346 -13.74 -39.28 0.58
N VAL A 347 -14.37 -38.30 -0.06
CA VAL A 347 -13.63 -37.10 -0.46
C VAL A 347 -13.09 -36.52 0.85
N SER A 348 -11.77 -36.36 0.94
CA SER A 348 -11.24 -35.45 1.96
C SER A 348 -11.60 -34.07 1.47
N VAL A 349 -12.57 -33.44 2.12
CA VAL A 349 -12.54 -31.99 2.18
C VAL A 349 -11.13 -31.64 2.66
N CYS A 350 -10.35 -30.99 1.81
CA CYS A 350 -8.98 -30.60 2.15
C CYS A 350 -9.11 -29.45 3.21
N ASP A 351 -8.18 -29.36 4.16
CA ASP A 351 -8.43 -28.79 5.51
C ASP A 351 -7.66 -27.49 5.83
N LYS A 352 -6.86 -26.95 4.87
CA LYS A 352 -5.99 -25.75 4.90
C LYS A 352 -5.57 -25.28 3.48
N PRO A 353 -5.72 -24.03 2.92
CA PRO A 353 -5.62 -23.79 1.48
C PRO A 353 -4.28 -23.32 0.85
N PHE A 354 -3.19 -22.94 1.55
CA PHE A 354 -2.28 -21.88 1.02
C PHE A 354 -0.82 -21.76 1.77
N GLU A 355 0.42 -21.45 1.20
CA GLU A 355 1.93 -21.14 1.67
C GLU A 355 3.25 -20.35 0.89
N TYR A 356 3.30 -19.21 0.04
CA TYR A 356 4.32 -18.06 -0.31
C TYR A 356 5.07 -17.53 -1.72
N LYS A 357 4.80 -17.76 -3.09
CA LYS A 357 5.65 -17.61 -4.43
C LYS A 357 6.24 -16.32 -5.29
N GLY A 358 6.70 -15.09 -4.87
CA GLY A 358 7.38 -14.01 -5.72
C GLY A 358 7.34 -12.51 -5.19
N SER A 359 7.93 -11.39 -5.75
CA SER A 359 8.09 -10.09 -4.97
C SER A 359 8.18 -8.61 -5.57
N TYR A 360 7.29 -8.04 -6.42
CA TYR A 360 7.58 -6.83 -7.25
C TYR A 360 6.80 -5.40 -7.22
N ASP A 361 7.09 -4.37 -6.34
CA ASP A 361 7.01 -2.83 -6.52
C ASP A 361 5.72 -1.80 -6.57
N THR A 362 5.30 -0.85 -5.62
CA THR A 362 4.18 0.24 -5.64
C THR A 362 4.20 1.69 -4.96
N GLY A 363 4.64 1.99 -3.70
CA GLY A 363 4.57 3.36 -3.08
C GLY A 363 4.47 3.71 -1.53
N ASN A 364 3.40 4.28 -0.95
CA ASN A 364 3.03 4.45 0.52
C ASN A 364 1.49 4.19 0.98
N TYR A 365 0.43 4.99 1.32
CA TYR A 365 -1.03 4.83 1.92
C TYR A 365 -2.34 3.80 1.89
N PRO A 366 -2.43 2.47 1.56
CA PRO A 366 -3.66 1.71 1.01
C PRO A 366 -5.03 1.21 1.65
N VAL A 367 -6.09 0.77 0.87
CA VAL A 367 -7.32 0.04 1.33
C VAL A 367 -8.20 -0.90 0.36
N SER A 368 -8.29 -0.91 -1.00
CA SER A 368 -9.32 -1.70 -1.78
C SER A 368 -9.23 -2.49 -3.15
N THR A 369 -10.24 -3.22 -3.77
CA THR A 369 -10.13 -4.05 -5.07
C THR A 369 -11.36 -4.65 -5.95
N THR A 370 -11.25 -5.18 -7.24
CA THR A 370 -12.07 -6.22 -8.03
C THR A 370 -11.48 -7.00 -9.29
N LEU A 371 -11.98 -8.11 -9.89
CA LEU A 371 -11.40 -8.76 -11.12
C LEU A 371 -12.33 -8.97 -12.36
N GLY A 372 -11.78 -9.14 -13.59
CA GLY A 372 -12.49 -9.10 -14.91
C GLY A 372 -11.60 -8.99 -16.20
N TYR A 373 -11.84 -9.85 -17.20
CA TYR A 373 -10.96 -10.38 -18.27
C TYR A 373 -9.62 -9.75 -18.83
N PHE A 374 -9.35 -8.43 -18.85
CA PHE A 374 -8.52 -7.68 -19.83
C PHE A 374 -8.26 -8.35 -21.25
N THR A 375 -9.18 -9.17 -21.83
CA THR A 375 -9.55 -9.43 -23.28
C THR A 375 -9.49 -10.79 -24.05
N ASN A 376 -8.81 -10.89 -25.23
CA ASN A 376 -9.10 -11.91 -26.27
C ASN A 376 -8.06 -12.90 -26.89
N ASP A 377 -6.75 -12.89 -26.59
CA ASP A 377 -5.90 -14.10 -26.42
C ASP A 377 -6.45 -15.02 -25.29
N LYS A 378 -5.90 -15.06 -24.04
CA LYS A 378 -6.70 -15.31 -22.79
C LYS A 378 -6.10 -15.15 -21.34
N LYS A 379 -4.92 -14.55 -21.05
CA LYS A 379 -4.45 -14.36 -19.63
C LYS A 379 -5.20 -13.27 -18.89
N LEU A 380 -5.08 -13.20 -17.58
CA LEU A 380 -5.53 -12.13 -16.72
C LEU A 380 -4.36 -11.60 -15.81
N ASP A 381 -4.59 -10.75 -14.78
CA ASP A 381 -3.74 -10.31 -13.62
C ASP A 381 -4.43 -9.38 -12.57
N ALA A 382 -4.12 -8.12 -12.24
CA ALA A 382 -4.88 -7.38 -11.19
C ALA A 382 -4.67 -5.87 -11.05
N VAL A 383 -5.44 -4.97 -11.70
CA VAL A 383 -5.39 -3.50 -11.44
C VAL A 383 -5.15 -3.18 -9.97
N VAL A 384 -4.41 -2.15 -9.56
CA VAL A 384 -4.18 -1.68 -8.18
C VAL A 384 -4.77 -0.26 -8.04
N ALA A 385 -4.69 0.43 -6.89
CA ALA A 385 -4.99 1.85 -6.67
C ALA A 385 -4.10 2.43 -5.55
N ASN A 386 -3.87 3.75 -5.43
CA ASN A 386 -2.80 4.41 -4.65
C ASN A 386 -3.27 5.68 -3.85
N SER A 387 -2.81 6.17 -2.65
CA SER A 387 -3.15 7.41 -1.83
C SER A 387 -2.12 8.27 -1.00
N ASP A 388 -1.05 8.88 -1.52
CA ASP A 388 -0.49 10.20 -1.07
C ASP A 388 0.69 10.60 -2.04
N ASP A 389 0.45 10.76 -3.36
CA ASP A 389 1.43 11.12 -4.46
C ASP A 389 0.90 11.56 -5.86
N ASN A 390 -0.28 11.12 -6.34
CA ASN A 390 -0.96 11.46 -7.57
C ASN A 390 -1.63 10.23 -8.23
N TYR A 391 -0.82 9.18 -8.44
CA TYR A 391 -0.69 8.40 -9.67
C TYR A 391 -1.85 7.36 -10.21
N ILE A 392 -1.70 6.16 -10.88
CA ILE A 392 -2.62 5.05 -11.49
C ILE A 392 -1.96 3.68 -11.99
N THR A 393 -0.86 3.18 -11.39
CA THR A 393 0.15 2.10 -11.76
C THR A 393 -0.15 0.62 -12.26
N LEU A 394 -0.94 0.36 -13.35
CA LEU A 394 -1.27 -0.81 -14.30
C LEU A 394 -0.38 -2.09 -14.27
N MET A 395 -0.23 -3.04 -15.22
CA MET A 395 0.77 -4.18 -15.23
C MET A 395 0.22 -5.47 -15.93
N LEU A 396 -0.21 -5.45 -17.20
CA LEU A 396 -0.75 -6.65 -17.86
C LEU A 396 -0.02 -8.00 -17.51
N GLY A 397 -0.76 -9.11 -17.52
CA GLY A 397 -0.49 -10.41 -16.93
C GLY A 397 -0.14 -11.57 -17.85
N ASN A 398 -0.01 -12.75 -17.26
CA ASN A 398 1.30 -13.40 -17.35
C ASN A 398 1.49 -14.88 -16.86
N GLY A 399 1.28 -15.89 -17.72
CA GLY A 399 1.58 -17.36 -17.66
C GLY A 399 2.65 -18.10 -16.78
N ASP A 400 3.22 -17.51 -15.73
CA ASP A 400 3.88 -18.09 -14.52
C ASP A 400 4.02 -17.00 -13.41
N GLY A 401 3.63 -15.74 -13.67
CA GLY A 401 3.18 -14.84 -12.61
C GLY A 401 2.97 -13.36 -12.94
N THR A 402 4.05 -12.58 -12.92
CA THR A 402 4.11 -11.12 -12.72
C THR A 402 4.38 -10.23 -13.98
N PHE A 403 4.93 -8.99 -14.01
CA PHE A 403 4.49 -7.93 -15.00
C PHE A 403 5.45 -6.76 -15.39
N ILE A 404 5.14 -5.91 -16.41
CA ILE A 404 5.92 -4.73 -16.97
C ILE A 404 5.38 -3.33 -16.66
N PHE A 405 6.13 -2.24 -16.92
CA PHE A 405 5.73 -0.81 -16.78
C PHE A 405 5.54 -0.14 -18.18
N PRO A 406 4.51 0.73 -18.42
CA PRO A 406 4.60 1.97 -19.27
C PRO A 406 3.44 3.03 -19.22
N GLY A 407 2.75 3.36 -18.11
CA GLY A 407 1.65 4.39 -18.16
C GLY A 407 1.46 5.35 -16.98
N LYS A 408 0.68 6.48 -17.02
CA LYS A 408 0.36 7.40 -15.86
C LYS A 408 -0.68 8.61 -15.94
N TYR A 409 -1.99 8.49 -16.19
CA TYR A 409 -2.99 9.47 -16.78
C TYR A 409 -3.64 10.71 -16.10
N VAL A 410 -4.98 10.87 -15.96
CA VAL A 410 -5.56 12.11 -15.35
C VAL A 410 -6.92 12.00 -14.61
N VAL A 411 -6.98 11.26 -13.52
CA VAL A 411 -8.23 10.87 -12.86
C VAL A 411 -8.71 11.87 -11.79
N GLY A 412 -7.85 12.80 -11.43
CA GLY A 412 -7.78 13.55 -10.17
C GLY A 412 -6.77 12.86 -9.22
N MET A 413 -6.88 13.04 -7.91
CA MET A 413 -5.88 13.71 -6.98
C MET A 413 -5.23 13.02 -5.42
N SER A 414 -5.56 12.11 -4.25
CA SER A 414 -6.63 11.25 -3.19
C SER A 414 -8.19 10.38 -3.06
N PRO A 415 -8.85 9.09 -3.37
CA PRO A 415 -10.23 8.55 -2.93
C PRO A 415 -10.35 7.47 -1.80
N THR A 416 -11.02 6.28 -1.93
CA THR A 416 -10.66 4.97 -1.28
C THR A 416 -11.18 3.57 -1.76
N SER A 417 -12.15 3.29 -2.67
CA SER A 417 -12.46 1.85 -3.08
C SER A 417 -13.07 1.57 -4.50
N VAL A 418 -13.38 0.28 -4.90
CA VAL A 418 -13.34 -0.28 -6.31
C VAL A 418 -14.11 -1.60 -6.89
N THR A 419 -14.45 -1.75 -8.23
CA THR A 419 -15.17 -2.87 -9.02
C THR A 419 -14.96 -3.19 -10.57
N THR A 420 -15.81 -4.01 -11.28
CA THR A 420 -15.95 -4.20 -12.77
C THR A 420 -17.31 -4.55 -13.37
N ALA A 421 -17.57 -4.09 -14.61
CA ALA A 421 -18.65 -4.52 -15.53
C ALA A 421 -18.30 -4.23 -17.01
N ASP A 422 -19.29 -4.23 -17.92
CA ASP A 422 -19.44 -3.48 -19.21
C ASP A 422 -20.57 -2.46 -18.96
N PHE A 423 -20.57 -1.23 -19.49
CA PHE A 423 -21.61 -0.22 -19.19
C PHE A 423 -22.28 0.39 -20.42
N ASN A 424 -21.73 0.20 -21.60
CA ASN A 424 -22.15 0.85 -22.82
C ASN A 424 -22.09 -0.10 -24.02
N VAL A 425 -22.14 -1.39 -23.67
CA VAL A 425 -22.79 -2.46 -24.40
C VAL A 425 -22.13 -2.71 -25.75
N ASP A 426 -20.81 -2.61 -25.76
CA ASP A 426 -19.99 -2.72 -26.97
C ASP A 426 -18.98 -3.88 -26.93
N GLY A 427 -18.86 -4.55 -25.78
CA GLY A 427 -18.36 -5.92 -25.65
C GLY A 427 -17.01 -6.07 -24.97
N LYS A 428 -16.73 -5.26 -23.93
CA LYS A 428 -15.45 -5.20 -23.23
C LYS A 428 -15.70 -4.74 -21.75
N LEU A 429 -14.74 -4.84 -20.82
CA LEU A 429 -14.85 -4.36 -19.41
C LEU A 429 -13.81 -3.25 -19.04
N ASP A 430 -14.16 -2.24 -18.24
CA ASP A 430 -13.70 -0.83 -18.44
C ASP A 430 -13.57 -0.05 -17.10
N LEU A 431 -12.63 0.78 -16.62
CA LEU A 431 -12.61 1.29 -15.19
C LEU A 431 -13.74 2.35 -14.63
N ALA A 432 -13.67 3.05 -13.43
CA ALA A 432 -14.82 3.55 -12.54
C ALA A 432 -14.63 4.15 -11.07
N VAL A 433 -14.84 5.39 -10.58
CA VAL A 433 -14.15 5.86 -9.31
C VAL A 433 -14.35 7.31 -8.73
N ALA A 434 -13.74 7.68 -7.55
CA ALA A 434 -14.42 8.24 -6.38
C ALA A 434 -13.74 8.87 -5.12
N HIS A 435 -13.43 10.17 -5.04
CA HIS A 435 -12.29 10.80 -4.28
C HIS A 435 -12.10 11.37 -2.81
N GLY A 436 -11.41 12.49 -2.55
CA GLY A 436 -10.93 13.11 -1.28
C GLY A 436 -11.87 14.01 -0.43
N ASP A 437 -11.65 15.33 -0.27
CA ASP A 437 -12.57 16.28 0.42
C ASP A 437 -13.13 17.55 -0.30
N ASP A 438 -13.48 17.66 -1.61
CA ASP A 438 -12.97 17.11 -2.90
C ASP A 438 -14.01 16.41 -3.86
N ASN A 439 -15.17 16.04 -3.36
CA ASN A 439 -16.48 15.88 -3.99
C ASN A 439 -17.20 14.75 -4.82
N THR A 440 -16.79 14.05 -5.92
CA THR A 440 -17.75 13.23 -6.77
C THR A 440 -17.36 11.74 -7.27
N ILE A 441 -18.04 10.99 -8.20
CA ILE A 441 -17.62 9.78 -9.01
C ILE A 441 -17.55 10.07 -10.50
N SER A 442 -16.53 9.57 -11.24
CA SER A 442 -16.30 9.78 -12.69
C SER A 442 -16.23 8.51 -13.54
N VAL A 443 -15.38 8.53 -14.59
CA VAL A 443 -15.47 7.80 -15.86
C VAL A 443 -14.06 7.72 -16.60
N LEU A 444 -13.69 6.91 -17.62
CA LEU A 444 -12.41 7.07 -18.44
C LEU A 444 -12.19 6.14 -19.73
N LEU A 445 -13.01 6.02 -20.79
CA LEU A 445 -12.91 4.91 -21.82
C LEU A 445 -11.55 4.63 -22.50
N ASN A 446 -11.31 3.39 -22.93
CA ASN A 446 -10.17 2.93 -23.75
C ASN A 446 -10.43 2.95 -25.26
N ASN A 447 -9.58 2.34 -26.10
CA ASN A 447 -9.99 1.84 -27.44
C ASN A 447 -10.03 0.30 -27.54
N GLY A 448 -9.52 -0.41 -26.54
CA GLY A 448 -8.97 -1.75 -26.74
C GLY A 448 -7.62 -1.65 -27.46
N ASP A 449 -6.64 -1.06 -26.79
CA ASP A 449 -5.27 -1.59 -26.64
C ASP A 449 -4.50 -0.95 -25.44
N GLY A 450 -5.19 -0.13 -24.60
CA GLY A 450 -4.83 0.28 -23.23
C GLY A 450 -4.73 1.81 -22.96
N PHE A 451 -4.88 2.70 -23.96
CA PHE A 451 -4.80 4.20 -23.92
C PHE A 451 -6.23 4.74 -23.70
N PHE A 452 -6.55 5.71 -22.85
CA PHE A 452 -7.94 6.24 -22.70
C PHE A 452 -8.08 7.74 -23.17
N GLN A 453 -9.21 8.46 -23.22
CA GLN A 453 -9.35 9.87 -23.70
C GLN A 453 -9.63 11.00 -22.67
N THR A 454 -10.73 11.75 -22.69
CA THR A 454 -10.85 13.06 -22.03
C THR A 454 -11.92 13.17 -20.93
N PRO A 455 -11.53 13.47 -19.67
CA PRO A 455 -12.40 13.67 -18.53
C PRO A 455 -13.51 14.61 -18.65
N THR A 456 -14.51 14.32 -17.82
CA THR A 456 -15.87 14.84 -17.74
C THR A 456 -16.44 14.40 -16.37
N PHE A 457 -17.36 15.17 -15.78
CA PHE A 457 -17.50 15.30 -14.32
C PHE A 457 -18.96 15.34 -13.72
N TYR A 458 -19.24 15.30 -12.39
CA TYR A 458 -20.59 14.97 -11.81
C TYR A 458 -21.11 15.74 -10.58
N THR A 459 -22.30 15.34 -10.04
CA THR A 459 -22.90 16.03 -8.88
C THR A 459 -23.67 15.33 -7.74
N VAL A 460 -23.09 15.53 -6.54
CA VAL A 460 -23.18 15.04 -5.15
C VAL A 460 -22.67 16.14 -4.14
N GLY A 461 -21.73 16.06 -3.16
CA GLY A 461 -21.00 14.97 -2.47
C GLY A 461 -19.87 15.40 -1.51
N ARG A 462 -19.83 15.03 -0.22
CA ARG A 462 -18.67 14.80 0.70
C ARG A 462 -18.15 13.30 0.99
N SER A 463 -16.91 13.00 1.36
CA SER A 463 -16.16 11.72 1.11
C SER A 463 -16.62 10.22 1.42
N PRO A 464 -17.20 9.39 0.51
CA PRO A 464 -17.44 7.90 0.53
C PRO A 464 -16.29 6.83 0.82
N GLN A 465 -16.36 5.47 0.60
CA GLN A 465 -15.30 4.36 0.76
C GLN A 465 -15.51 2.85 0.21
N SER A 466 -16.51 2.43 -0.61
CA SER A 466 -16.59 1.25 -1.56
C SER A 466 -17.72 1.16 -2.63
N VAL A 467 -17.88 0.00 -3.32
CA VAL A 467 -18.46 -0.26 -4.68
C VAL A 467 -18.45 -1.74 -5.21
N ILE A 468 -19.45 -2.20 -6.02
CA ILE A 468 -19.41 -3.26 -7.09
C ILE A 468 -20.09 -3.02 -8.47
N ALA A 469 -20.53 -4.05 -9.25
CA ALA A 469 -21.37 -4.02 -10.49
C ALA A 469 -22.54 -5.08 -10.54
N TYR A 470 -22.94 -5.55 -11.75
CA TYR A 470 -23.86 -6.67 -12.13
C TYR A 470 -25.42 -6.54 -11.98
N ASP A 471 -26.12 -6.43 -13.13
CA ASP A 471 -27.58 -6.50 -13.46
C ASP A 471 -28.65 -5.89 -12.50
N PHE A 472 -29.15 -4.66 -12.76
CA PHE A 472 -30.12 -3.93 -11.89
C PHE A 472 -31.55 -3.66 -12.44
N ASN A 473 -32.07 -2.44 -12.78
CA ASN A 473 -33.53 -2.20 -12.92
C ASN A 473 -34.25 -2.81 -14.13
N ASN A 474 -33.56 -3.77 -14.73
CA ASN A 474 -34.07 -4.91 -15.45
C ASN A 474 -34.49 -4.59 -16.89
N ASP A 475 -33.69 -3.76 -17.51
CA ASP A 475 -33.67 -3.52 -18.95
C ASP A 475 -32.26 -3.75 -19.56
N GLY A 476 -31.16 -3.39 -18.87
CA GLY A 476 -29.79 -3.62 -19.35
C GLY A 476 -28.98 -2.35 -19.63
N ARG A 477 -29.23 -1.28 -18.86
CA ARG A 477 -28.17 -0.32 -18.48
C ARG A 477 -27.25 -1.06 -17.48
N LEU A 478 -26.14 -0.48 -17.03
CA LEU A 478 -25.32 -1.11 -15.98
C LEU A 478 -24.75 -0.06 -14.97
N ASP A 479 -25.62 0.79 -14.42
CA ASP A 479 -25.39 1.92 -13.50
C ASP A 479 -25.11 1.75 -11.97
N LEU A 480 -24.48 2.72 -11.29
CA LEU A 480 -23.88 2.59 -9.95
C LEU A 480 -24.62 3.02 -8.62
N ALA A 481 -24.13 2.64 -7.41
CA ALA A 481 -24.51 3.10 -6.02
C ALA A 481 -23.36 3.58 -5.06
N VAL A 482 -23.49 4.55 -4.11
CA VAL A 482 -22.43 5.10 -3.16
C VAL A 482 -22.87 5.58 -1.75
N ALA A 483 -22.02 5.59 -0.68
CA ALA A 483 -22.21 6.24 0.67
C ALA A 483 -20.94 6.86 1.31
N ASN A 484 -21.06 7.92 2.14
CA ASN A 484 -20.20 9.13 2.45
C ASN A 484 -19.56 9.38 3.87
N TYR A 485 -18.41 10.02 4.16
CA TYR A 485 -17.75 10.00 5.52
C TYR A 485 -18.52 10.54 6.75
N PHE A 486 -19.18 11.70 6.80
CA PHE A 486 -20.12 12.07 7.89
C PHE A 486 -21.53 12.49 7.40
N ASP A 487 -22.15 11.70 6.49
CA ASP A 487 -23.29 12.14 5.65
C ASP A 487 -24.43 11.19 5.27
N ASP A 488 -24.72 10.28 6.14
CA ASP A 488 -26.09 9.81 6.30
C ASP A 488 -26.67 8.81 5.29
N ALA A 489 -26.14 8.68 4.07
CA ALA A 489 -26.94 8.10 3.04
C ALA A 489 -26.24 7.31 1.89
N VAL A 490 -26.97 6.43 1.17
CA VAL A 490 -26.58 5.69 -0.06
C VAL A 490 -27.56 6.07 -1.15
N CYS A 491 -27.04 6.12 -2.35
CA CYS A 491 -27.64 6.53 -3.60
C CYS A 491 -27.20 5.63 -4.75
N ILE A 492 -27.53 6.05 -5.97
CA ILE A 492 -27.85 5.25 -7.15
C ILE A 492 -27.86 6.05 -8.51
N LEU A 493 -26.78 6.46 -9.21
CA LEU A 493 -26.86 7.39 -10.36
C LEU A 493 -27.40 6.51 -11.52
N LEU A 494 -28.41 6.92 -12.31
CA LEU A 494 -29.31 5.95 -12.93
C LEU A 494 -29.92 6.20 -14.32
N GLY A 495 -29.89 5.21 -15.22
CA GLY A 495 -28.97 5.06 -16.39
C GLY A 495 -29.26 5.81 -17.67
N ASN A 496 -28.30 6.42 -18.39
CA ASN A 496 -28.52 6.88 -19.76
C ASN A 496 -27.32 6.90 -20.73
N GLY A 497 -26.20 6.17 -20.57
CA GLY A 497 -25.23 6.06 -21.70
C GLY A 497 -24.83 4.68 -22.25
N ASP A 498 -24.31 4.57 -23.46
CA ASP A 498 -23.21 5.43 -23.88
C ASP A 498 -22.40 5.98 -22.65
N GLY A 499 -22.17 5.16 -21.61
CA GLY A 499 -22.49 5.42 -20.17
C GLY A 499 -22.49 6.87 -19.60
N THR A 500 -23.66 7.51 -19.36
CA THR A 500 -23.74 8.87 -18.75
C THR A 500 -25.02 9.38 -18.01
N PHE A 501 -24.86 10.34 -17.04
CA PHE A 501 -25.64 10.63 -15.79
C PHE A 501 -26.41 12.08 -15.60
N GLN A 502 -27.73 12.22 -15.14
CA GLN A 502 -28.62 13.37 -14.59
C GLN A 502 -29.16 13.30 -13.11
N THR A 503 -28.77 14.13 -12.16
CA THR A 503 -29.53 14.43 -10.91
C THR A 503 -29.68 13.39 -9.77
N SER A 504 -29.31 13.81 -8.56
CA SER A 504 -28.87 13.00 -7.43
C SER A 504 -29.85 12.69 -6.25
N THR A 505 -30.00 11.43 -5.81
CA THR A 505 -31.15 10.90 -5.04
C THR A 505 -30.78 10.06 -3.79
N PHE A 506 -31.47 10.31 -2.67
CA PHE A 506 -30.80 10.41 -1.36
C PHE A 506 -31.57 9.83 -0.16
N TYR A 507 -30.86 9.22 0.80
CA TYR A 507 -31.50 8.29 1.74
C TYR A 507 -30.81 7.86 3.10
N TRP A 508 -31.46 7.96 4.28
CA TRP A 508 -31.05 8.18 5.73
C TRP A 508 -30.07 7.40 6.65
N VAL A 509 -29.61 8.11 7.76
CA VAL A 509 -29.21 7.73 9.22
C VAL A 509 -28.73 8.78 10.37
N GLY A 510 -27.50 8.67 10.98
CA GLY A 510 -26.53 9.58 11.73
C GLY A 510 -25.42 8.94 12.68
N ASN A 511 -24.07 9.10 12.81
CA ASN A 511 -22.96 9.90 12.20
C ASN A 511 -21.47 9.30 12.13
N VAL A 512 -20.86 8.87 10.98
CA VAL A 512 -19.47 8.30 10.62
C VAL A 512 -19.18 6.70 10.49
N PRO A 513 -18.51 6.06 9.43
CA PRO A 513 -18.91 4.74 8.69
C PRO A 513 -17.96 4.02 7.55
N ILE A 514 -18.30 3.17 6.46
CA ILE A 514 -17.36 2.67 5.26
C ILE A 514 -17.50 1.82 3.83
N SER A 515 -18.22 0.72 3.38
CA SER A 515 -17.77 -0.22 2.18
C SER A 515 -18.74 -1.31 1.43
N VAL A 516 -18.40 -2.35 0.53
CA VAL A 516 -19.40 -3.26 -0.27
C VAL A 516 -19.27 -4.56 -1.29
N ILE A 517 -20.41 -5.30 -1.74
CA ILE A 517 -20.94 -5.99 -3.08
C ILE A 517 -22.50 -6.44 -3.31
N SER A 518 -23.15 -6.67 -4.51
CA SER A 518 -24.58 -7.09 -4.91
C SER A 518 -24.99 -8.60 -5.10
N ASP A 519 -26.25 -9.03 -4.74
CA ASP A 519 -26.90 -10.39 -4.92
C ASP A 519 -28.42 -10.54 -4.42
N ASP A 520 -29.43 -11.31 -4.98
CA ASP A 520 -30.99 -11.28 -4.80
C ASP A 520 -31.75 -11.70 -3.47
N PHE A 521 -32.38 -10.78 -2.70
CA PHE A 521 -32.88 -10.94 -1.31
C PHE A 521 -34.19 -11.67 -1.08
N ASN A 522 -34.88 -12.09 -2.14
CA ASN A 522 -36.12 -12.84 -1.94
C ASN A 522 -36.60 -13.67 -3.12
N ASN A 523 -35.69 -14.25 -3.92
CA ASN A 523 -36.01 -15.18 -5.01
C ASN A 523 -36.77 -14.54 -6.17
N ASP A 524 -37.28 -13.31 -6.10
CA ASP A 524 -38.17 -12.83 -7.15
C ASP A 524 -37.40 -12.60 -8.49
N ASN A 525 -36.08 -12.87 -8.51
CA ASN A 525 -35.10 -12.99 -9.61
C ASN A 525 -34.31 -11.72 -9.95
N LYS A 526 -34.05 -10.91 -8.94
CA LYS A 526 -33.61 -9.52 -9.08
C LYS A 526 -32.69 -9.27 -7.87
N LYS A 527 -31.47 -8.82 -8.15
CA LYS A 527 -30.30 -8.78 -7.24
C LYS A 527 -30.54 -7.86 -5.99
N ASP A 528 -29.79 -7.87 -4.87
CA ASP A 528 -30.07 -7.04 -3.64
C ASP A 528 -28.84 -6.66 -2.76
N LEU A 529 -29.02 -5.92 -1.62
CA LEU A 529 -27.99 -5.11 -0.88
C LEU A 529 -27.95 -4.75 0.64
N ALA A 530 -26.77 -4.32 1.06
CA ALA A 530 -26.36 -4.33 2.43
C ALA A 530 -25.27 -3.32 2.81
N VAL A 531 -25.21 -2.58 3.95
CA VAL A 531 -23.96 -1.81 4.35
C VAL A 531 -23.64 -1.33 5.83
N ALA A 532 -22.39 -0.84 6.10
CA ALA A 532 -21.64 0.43 6.52
C ALA A 532 -21.49 1.32 7.87
N ASN A 533 -21.82 1.02 9.13
CA ASN A 533 -22.31 2.03 10.16
C ASN A 533 -21.75 2.66 11.54
N TYR A 534 -20.65 3.41 11.76
CA TYR A 534 -19.83 3.38 13.05
C TYR A 534 -20.46 3.72 14.44
N LYS A 535 -19.75 3.73 15.59
CA LYS A 535 -20.27 3.43 16.98
C LYS A 535 -21.71 3.76 17.40
N ASN A 536 -22.39 2.80 18.05
CA ASN A 536 -23.78 2.88 18.54
C ASN A 536 -24.69 1.63 18.22
N ASN A 537 -25.11 1.25 16.99
CA ASN A 537 -25.90 -0.02 16.75
C ASN A 537 -25.68 -1.07 15.53
N THR A 538 -25.60 -0.82 14.21
CA THR A 538 -26.36 -1.50 13.06
C THR A 538 -25.79 -2.18 11.73
N ILE A 539 -26.42 -3.13 10.97
CA ILE A 539 -26.50 -3.24 9.44
C ILE A 539 -27.98 -3.23 9.05
N SER A 540 -28.35 -2.97 7.80
CA SER A 540 -29.66 -3.24 7.22
C SER A 540 -29.68 -3.30 5.69
N ILE A 541 -30.88 -3.70 5.24
CA ILE A 541 -31.29 -4.48 4.10
C ILE A 541 -32.64 -3.91 3.58
N LEU A 542 -32.83 -3.76 2.25
CA LEU A 542 -33.61 -2.74 1.52
C LEU A 542 -34.54 -3.12 0.32
N LEU A 543 -35.39 -4.13 0.49
CA LEU A 543 -36.65 -4.53 -0.22
C LEU A 543 -37.34 -3.61 -1.35
N GLY A 544 -37.28 -3.98 -2.64
CA GLY A 544 -37.88 -3.33 -3.84
C GLY A 544 -39.28 -3.71 -4.32
N ASN A 545 -40.12 -2.67 -4.40
CA ASN A 545 -41.53 -2.73 -4.80
C ASN A 545 -41.88 -1.50 -5.63
N GLY A 546 -42.57 -1.65 -6.76
CA GLY A 546 -42.81 -0.55 -7.68
C GLY A 546 -42.71 -0.89 -9.17
N ASP A 547 -42.19 -0.01 -10.04
CA ASP A 547 -41.40 1.22 -9.86
C ASP A 547 -39.84 1.05 -9.91
N GLY A 548 -39.02 1.39 -8.88
CA GLY A 548 -37.57 1.04 -8.86
C GLY A 548 -36.48 1.47 -7.83
N THR A 549 -36.59 1.61 -6.46
CA THR A 549 -35.58 2.27 -5.53
C THR A 549 -35.50 2.17 -3.91
N PHE A 550 -35.83 1.16 -3.03
CA PHE A 550 -35.12 0.76 -1.70
C PHE A 550 -35.74 0.37 -0.26
N GLN A 551 -36.90 -0.29 -0.06
CA GLN A 551 -37.78 -0.39 1.20
C GLN A 551 -37.60 0.41 2.53
N SER A 552 -37.75 -0.21 3.71
CA SER A 552 -37.63 0.36 5.03
C SER A 552 -37.18 -0.80 5.94
N GLN A 553 -36.07 -0.59 6.66
CA GLN A 553 -35.06 -1.60 7.04
C GLN A 553 -35.43 -2.94 7.67
N LYS A 554 -34.41 -3.72 8.13
CA LYS A 554 -34.17 -3.93 9.60
C LYS A 554 -32.87 -4.66 9.99
N LEU A 555 -32.67 -4.78 11.32
CA LEU A 555 -31.48 -4.31 12.04
C LEU A 555 -31.00 -5.21 13.19
N TYR A 556 -29.69 -5.50 13.30
CA TYR A 556 -29.18 -6.61 14.09
C TYR A 556 -27.86 -6.34 14.81
N VAL A 557 -27.75 -6.77 16.08
CA VAL A 557 -26.55 -6.60 16.91
C VAL A 557 -25.36 -7.23 16.24
N VAL A 558 -24.38 -6.37 16.03
CA VAL A 558 -23.07 -6.79 15.58
C VAL A 558 -22.03 -6.63 16.70
N GLY A 559 -22.22 -5.90 17.81
CA GLY A 559 -21.36 -5.91 19.04
C GLY A 559 -21.00 -4.53 19.65
N ASP A 560 -19.82 -3.96 19.29
CA ASP A 560 -19.51 -2.50 19.18
C ASP A 560 -18.41 -2.14 18.10
N SER A 561 -18.68 -1.32 17.06
CA SER A 561 -17.65 -0.64 16.20
C SER A 561 -17.74 -0.39 14.61
N PRO A 562 -17.86 -1.41 13.73
CA PRO A 562 -17.69 -1.42 12.18
C PRO A 562 -16.45 -1.62 11.12
N ARG A 563 -16.66 -1.79 9.72
CA ARG A 563 -15.84 -1.88 8.34
C ARG A 563 -15.75 -3.19 7.29
N SER A 564 -16.72 -3.67 6.36
CA SER A 564 -16.73 -4.72 5.14
C SER A 564 -17.58 -6.12 4.98
N VAL A 565 -18.10 -6.82 3.84
CA VAL A 565 -18.93 -8.20 3.64
C VAL A 565 -18.67 -9.43 2.61
N ALA A 566 -19.55 -10.25 1.96
CA ALA A 566 -19.30 -11.74 1.69
C ALA A 566 -20.10 -12.75 0.73
N SER A 567 -20.50 -12.55 -0.55
CA SER A 567 -21.61 -13.24 -1.30
C SER A 567 -21.69 -14.78 -1.58
N GLY A 568 -22.41 -15.63 -0.85
CA GLY A 568 -22.85 -16.92 -1.43
C GLY A 568 -23.53 -18.03 -0.60
N ASP A 569 -24.22 -19.06 -1.16
CA ASP A 569 -24.91 -20.28 -0.58
C ASP A 569 -24.12 -21.16 0.40
N PHE A 570 -23.75 -20.72 1.62
CA PHE A 570 -22.81 -21.32 2.61
C PHE A 570 -22.95 -22.78 3.01
N ASN A 571 -23.95 -23.45 2.46
CA ASN A 571 -24.59 -24.58 3.09
C ASN A 571 -25.07 -25.74 2.18
N ASN A 572 -25.26 -25.59 0.87
CA ASN A 572 -25.93 -26.55 -0.06
C ASN A 572 -27.43 -26.79 0.07
N ASP A 573 -28.20 -25.74 -0.20
CA ASP A 573 -29.66 -25.79 -0.29
C ASP A 573 -30.24 -24.56 -1.07
N LYS A 574 -29.37 -23.71 -1.64
CA LYS A 574 -29.53 -22.64 -2.67
C LYS A 574 -30.00 -21.22 -2.32
N LYS A 575 -30.22 -20.91 -1.05
CA LYS A 575 -30.13 -19.54 -0.53
C LYS A 575 -28.64 -19.22 -0.50
N VAL A 576 -28.20 -18.54 -1.53
CA VAL A 576 -26.92 -17.86 -1.71
C VAL A 576 -26.16 -17.17 -0.46
N ASP A 577 -26.11 -17.59 0.87
CA ASP A 577 -25.45 -17.17 2.24
C ASP A 577 -24.51 -15.80 2.52
N LEU A 578 -23.96 -14.42 4.37
CA LEU A 578 -22.77 -13.53 4.90
C LEU A 578 -21.93 -13.87 6.16
N ALA A 579 -20.66 -13.37 6.18
CA ALA A 579 -19.87 -12.80 7.34
C ALA A 579 -19.17 -11.46 7.11
N VAL A 580 -18.04 -11.10 7.81
CA VAL A 580 -17.51 -9.73 8.12
C VAL A 580 -16.10 -9.61 8.88
N ALA A 581 -15.69 -8.57 9.70
CA ALA A 581 -14.33 -8.08 10.22
C ALA A 581 -14.20 -6.99 11.46
N THR A 582 -13.29 -6.69 12.49
CA THR A 582 -13.55 -5.78 13.77
C THR A 582 -12.60 -4.80 14.69
N PHE A 583 -12.42 -3.45 14.56
CA PHE A 583 -11.40 -2.50 15.23
C PHE A 583 -10.81 -2.89 16.59
N THR A 584 -10.94 -2.26 17.74
CA THR A 584 -9.98 -2.59 18.84
C THR A 584 -10.17 -3.96 19.54
N GLY A 585 -11.03 -4.87 19.06
CA GLY A 585 -11.18 -6.23 19.61
C GLY A 585 -11.60 -7.33 18.61
N ASN A 586 -11.34 -8.62 18.89
CA ASN A 586 -10.89 -9.63 17.95
C ASN A 586 -11.86 -10.62 17.19
N THR A 587 -12.35 -10.45 15.91
CA THR A 587 -13.62 -11.07 15.36
C THR A 587 -14.18 -11.28 13.88
N ILE A 588 -14.92 -12.39 13.59
CA ILE A 588 -15.88 -12.73 12.49
C ILE A 588 -17.06 -13.68 12.92
N SER A 589 -18.30 -13.22 12.95
CA SER A 589 -19.64 -13.74 12.58
C SER A 589 -20.14 -14.01 11.15
N VAL A 590 -20.56 -15.25 10.87
CA VAL A 590 -21.24 -15.70 9.64
C VAL A 590 -22.66 -16.24 9.90
N LEU A 591 -23.77 -16.06 9.16
CA LEU A 591 -25.11 -16.35 9.76
C LEU A 591 -26.34 -16.77 8.90
N LEU A 592 -27.00 -17.83 9.38
CA LEU A 592 -28.15 -18.63 8.87
C LEU A 592 -29.33 -18.00 8.08
N GLY A 593 -29.17 -17.21 7.05
CA GLY A 593 -30.28 -16.69 6.22
C GLY A 593 -31.64 -17.38 6.19
N ASN A 594 -32.70 -16.84 6.77
CA ASN A 594 -33.99 -17.51 6.66
C ASN A 594 -34.53 -17.43 5.24
N GLY A 595 -33.88 -16.66 4.37
CA GLY A 595 -34.25 -16.61 3.00
C GLY A 595 -35.44 -15.72 2.91
N ASP A 596 -35.29 -14.45 3.38
CA ASP A 596 -36.19 -13.34 3.06
C ASP A 596 -36.07 -11.86 3.70
N GLY A 597 -35.64 -11.53 4.96
CA GLY A 597 -36.26 -10.61 6.05
C GLY A 597 -36.67 -10.95 7.62
N THR A 598 -36.30 -12.01 8.38
CA THR A 598 -36.47 -12.33 9.83
C THR A 598 -35.64 -13.52 10.37
N PHE A 599 -35.28 -13.62 11.67
CA PHE A 599 -33.96 -14.17 12.08
C PHE A 599 -33.76 -15.02 13.36
N GLN A 600 -32.49 -15.38 13.59
CA GLN A 600 -31.92 -16.26 14.63
C GLN A 600 -30.71 -15.70 15.51
N ALA A 601 -29.80 -16.51 16.12
CA ALA A 601 -28.74 -16.13 17.15
C ALA A 601 -27.27 -16.77 17.02
N PRO A 602 -26.12 -16.18 17.51
CA PRO A 602 -24.70 -16.41 17.03
C PRO A 602 -23.71 -17.57 17.44
N THR A 603 -22.50 -17.66 16.79
CA THR A 603 -21.48 -18.77 16.92
C THR A 603 -19.92 -18.43 16.84
N TYR A 604 -19.22 -17.93 17.88
CA TYR A 604 -17.80 -17.36 17.94
C TYR A 604 -16.49 -18.25 17.67
N TYR A 605 -15.31 -17.63 17.34
CA TYR A 605 -13.93 -18.11 16.90
C TYR A 605 -12.71 -17.40 17.60
N VAL A 606 -11.46 -17.44 17.06
CA VAL A 606 -10.26 -16.58 17.39
C VAL A 606 -9.20 -16.54 16.24
N VAL A 607 -8.63 -15.38 15.84
CA VAL A 607 -7.35 -15.16 15.09
C VAL A 607 -6.58 -13.91 15.56
N GLY A 608 -5.51 -13.56 14.85
CA GLY A 608 -4.68 -12.41 15.13
C GLY A 608 -5.42 -11.20 14.69
N SER A 609 -5.21 -10.19 15.49
CA SER A 609 -5.78 -8.89 15.33
C SER A 609 -6.02 -8.63 13.83
N ALA A 610 -7.28 -8.46 13.43
CA ALA A 610 -7.56 -7.19 12.82
C ALA A 610 -8.84 -6.81 11.97
N PRO A 611 -9.95 -7.53 11.61
CA PRO A 611 -10.86 -7.37 10.43
C PRO A 611 -10.51 -6.45 9.19
N SER A 612 -11.01 -6.58 7.95
CA SER A 612 -10.36 -5.88 6.82
C SER A 612 -10.84 -6.07 5.37
N ALA A 613 -10.99 -7.24 4.75
CA ALA A 613 -11.26 -7.45 3.30
C ALA A 613 -11.72 -8.81 2.80
N LEU A 614 -12.46 -8.90 1.71
CA LEU A 614 -12.71 -10.24 1.14
C LEU A 614 -13.34 -10.32 -0.23
N VAL A 615 -13.17 -11.48 -0.90
CA VAL A 615 -13.93 -12.25 -1.93
C VAL A 615 -13.79 -13.71 -1.52
N ALA A 616 -14.73 -14.53 -1.92
CA ALA A 616 -14.49 -15.91 -2.23
C ALA A 616 -14.51 -16.20 -3.77
N TYR A 617 -13.76 -17.20 -4.28
CA TYR A 617 -13.75 -17.95 -5.58
C TYR A 617 -13.25 -19.42 -5.33
N ASP A 618 -12.49 -20.27 -6.07
CA ASP A 618 -12.09 -21.74 -5.81
C ASP A 618 -10.64 -22.21 -5.42
N PHE A 619 -10.26 -22.32 -4.12
CA PHE A 619 -8.96 -22.77 -3.62
C PHE A 619 -8.74 -24.27 -3.67
N ASN A 620 -9.71 -25.17 -3.74
CA ASN A 620 -9.36 -26.57 -3.44
C ASN A 620 -10.12 -27.63 -4.26
N ASN A 621 -11.06 -27.26 -5.11
CA ASN A 621 -11.58 -28.17 -6.14
C ASN A 621 -12.49 -29.34 -5.72
N ASP A 622 -12.74 -29.62 -4.42
CA ASP A 622 -13.79 -30.57 -4.01
C ASP A 622 -15.31 -30.21 -4.38
N LYS A 623 -15.64 -28.95 -4.75
CA LYS A 623 -16.94 -28.20 -5.10
C LYS A 623 -17.72 -27.05 -4.27
N ASN A 624 -17.27 -26.32 -3.18
CA ASN A 624 -17.67 -25.32 -2.05
C ASN A 624 -16.67 -24.16 -2.11
N ILE A 625 -16.86 -23.12 -1.29
CA ILE A 625 -16.35 -21.74 -1.30
C ILE A 625 -15.26 -21.57 -0.21
N ASP A 626 -14.54 -20.43 -0.09
CA ASP A 626 -13.73 -19.95 1.11
C ASP A 626 -12.80 -18.66 1.09
N ILE A 627 -11.49 -18.60 1.41
CA ILE A 627 -10.80 -17.41 2.07
C ILE A 627 -9.24 -17.19 2.20
N ALA A 628 -8.67 -15.96 2.04
CA ALA A 628 -7.38 -15.48 2.68
C ALA A 628 -7.32 -14.03 3.32
N VAL A 629 -7.97 -13.81 4.48
CA VAL A 629 -8.17 -12.56 5.30
C VAL A 629 -6.97 -11.76 5.98
N ALA A 630 -6.06 -11.12 5.28
CA ALA A 630 -4.88 -10.32 5.75
C ALA A 630 -4.81 -9.08 6.74
N ASN A 631 -3.66 -8.69 7.38
CA ASN A 631 -3.78 -7.86 8.63
C ASN A 631 -2.89 -6.68 9.26
N TRP A 632 -3.13 -5.35 9.12
CA TRP A 632 -2.44 -4.12 9.72
C TRP A 632 -1.31 -4.15 10.86
N ASN A 633 -0.91 -5.14 11.70
CA ASN A 633 0.31 -5.00 12.61
C ASN A 633 1.46 -6.03 12.60
N ASP A 634 1.26 -7.31 12.31
CA ASP A 634 2.21 -8.38 12.70
C ASP A 634 2.99 -9.05 11.56
N GLU A 635 2.83 -8.57 10.33
CA GLU A 635 3.43 -9.04 9.05
C GLU A 635 2.69 -10.30 8.57
N SER A 636 1.40 -10.27 8.14
CA SER A 636 0.69 -11.49 7.71
C SER A 636 -0.70 -11.46 6.98
N VAL A 637 -0.94 -12.51 6.15
CA VAL A 637 -2.14 -13.15 5.52
C VAL A 637 -2.17 -14.64 5.81
N SER A 638 -2.95 -15.05 6.77
CA SER A 638 -3.46 -16.41 6.86
C SER A 638 -4.33 -17.10 5.77
N VAL A 639 -5.03 -18.18 6.15
CA VAL A 639 -6.07 -18.93 5.42
C VAL A 639 -6.88 -19.90 6.38
N LEU A 640 -7.67 -20.95 5.97
CA LEU A 640 -8.19 -22.16 6.76
C LEU A 640 -8.67 -23.49 5.98
N LEU A 641 -9.17 -23.52 4.73
CA LEU A 641 -10.16 -24.46 4.09
C LEU A 641 -11.46 -24.79 4.82
N GLY A 642 -12.53 -24.92 4.01
CA GLY A 642 -13.96 -25.20 4.21
C GLY A 642 -14.43 -26.59 4.70
N ASN A 643 -15.76 -26.80 4.69
CA ASN A 643 -16.58 -28.04 4.91
C ASN A 643 -18.02 -27.82 4.39
N GLY A 644 -18.52 -26.57 4.52
CA GLY A 644 -19.92 -26.12 4.53
C GLY A 644 -21.00 -26.95 5.26
N ASP A 645 -20.66 -28.09 5.85
CA ASP A 645 -21.48 -28.89 6.75
C ASP A 645 -22.17 -28.14 7.88
N GLY A 646 -21.61 -27.09 8.49
CA GLY A 646 -20.38 -26.37 8.14
C GLY A 646 -19.80 -25.65 9.33
N THR A 647 -18.48 -25.80 9.50
CA THR A 647 -17.89 -25.52 10.79
C THR A 647 -16.37 -25.17 10.78
N PHE A 648 -15.95 -23.89 10.70
CA PHE A 648 -14.52 -23.39 10.55
C PHE A 648 -13.28 -23.88 11.42
N GLN A 649 -12.12 -24.17 10.80
CA GLN A 649 -10.93 -24.91 11.31
C GLN A 649 -9.82 -24.14 12.18
N THR A 650 -8.54 -24.60 12.45
CA THR A 650 -7.43 -23.87 13.25
C THR A 650 -5.86 -23.91 12.81
N HIS A 651 -4.97 -22.92 13.18
CA HIS A 651 -3.81 -22.15 12.48
C HIS A 651 -2.61 -22.70 11.53
N VAL A 652 -1.79 -21.85 10.78
CA VAL A 652 -0.59 -22.14 9.81
C VAL A 652 0.50 -21.00 9.36
N ASP A 653 1.33 -20.27 10.17
CA ASP A 653 2.09 -18.97 9.85
C ASP A 653 3.50 -18.82 9.04
N TYR A 654 3.64 -17.95 7.97
CA TYR A 654 4.87 -17.38 7.22
C TYR A 654 4.70 -16.09 6.23
N MET A 655 5.58 -15.03 6.12
CA MET A 655 5.26 -13.52 5.98
C MET A 655 5.84 -12.58 4.80
N ILE A 656 5.42 -11.27 4.60
CA ILE A 656 5.85 -10.25 3.53
C ILE A 656 6.22 -8.77 3.83
N GLY A 657 5.63 -8.00 4.79
CA GLY A 657 5.91 -6.54 4.93
C GLY A 657 4.88 -5.59 5.60
N ARG A 658 5.39 -4.54 6.24
CA ARG A 658 4.82 -3.50 7.15
C ARG A 658 3.34 -3.02 7.01
N THR A 659 2.72 -2.68 8.17
CA THR A 659 1.32 -2.52 8.77
C THR A 659 -0.01 -2.29 7.92
N PRO A 660 -0.54 -3.22 7.06
CA PRO A 660 -1.66 -3.08 6.07
C PRO A 660 -3.25 -3.06 6.01
N GLY A 661 -3.81 -3.21 4.75
CA GLY A 661 -5.16 -2.94 4.10
C GLY A 661 -5.34 -2.70 2.49
N SER A 662 -6.20 -3.41 1.65
CA SER A 662 -6.51 -3.59 0.12
C SER A 662 -6.58 -5.16 -0.34
N ILE A 663 -7.11 -5.86 -1.43
CA ILE A 663 -7.01 -7.39 -1.84
C ILE A 663 -7.80 -7.92 -3.13
N ILE A 664 -7.38 -8.62 -4.27
CA ILE A 664 -8.30 -9.21 -5.40
C ILE A 664 -8.70 -10.76 -5.47
N SER A 665 -8.94 -11.37 -6.67
CA SER A 665 -8.93 -12.81 -7.09
C SER A 665 -8.84 -12.98 -8.68
N THR A 666 -7.75 -13.32 -9.44
CA THR A 666 -7.84 -13.68 -10.93
C THR A 666 -6.77 -14.52 -11.68
N ASP A 667 -6.95 -14.81 -13.02
CA ASP A 667 -6.07 -15.42 -14.10
C ASP A 667 -4.69 -14.82 -14.37
N PHE A 668 -3.86 -14.51 -13.39
CA PHE A 668 -2.54 -13.94 -13.69
C PHE A 668 -1.67 -14.83 -14.60
N ASN A 669 -1.89 -16.16 -14.70
CA ASN A 669 -0.89 -17.10 -15.21
C ASN A 669 -1.30 -18.44 -15.91
N ASN A 670 -2.44 -18.54 -16.60
CA ASN A 670 -2.88 -19.50 -17.66
C ASN A 670 -2.67 -21.10 -17.64
N ASP A 671 -3.15 -21.90 -16.66
CA ASP A 671 -3.46 -23.40 -16.52
C ASP A 671 -4.33 -24.11 -15.29
N GLN A 672 -5.20 -23.78 -14.23
CA GLN A 672 -6.13 -22.72 -13.58
C GLN A 672 -6.17 -22.59 -12.03
N GLN A 673 -6.02 -21.37 -11.39
CA GLN A 673 -5.83 -21.11 -9.92
C GLN A 673 -5.87 -19.59 -9.33
N LEU A 674 -6.89 -18.67 -9.34
CA LEU A 674 -6.92 -17.14 -9.03
C LEU A 674 -6.17 -16.20 -7.96
N ASP A 675 -4.83 -15.95 -7.85
CA ASP A 675 -4.14 -15.23 -6.69
C ASP A 675 -3.32 -13.84 -6.63
N LEU A 676 -2.87 -13.37 -5.41
CA LEU A 676 -2.68 -12.02 -4.63
C LEU A 676 -1.83 -10.67 -4.88
N ALA A 677 -2.42 -9.45 -5.06
CA ALA A 677 -1.78 -8.25 -5.69
C ALA A 677 -1.55 -6.92 -4.87
N VAL A 678 -0.61 -6.85 -3.93
CA VAL A 678 -0.75 -6.33 -2.57
C VAL A 678 -0.51 -4.84 -2.14
N THR A 679 -0.41 -3.75 -2.88
CA THR A 679 0.01 -2.39 -2.33
C THR A 679 0.85 -2.33 -1.03
N ASN A 680 0.46 -1.92 0.20
CA ASN A 680 1.19 -1.68 1.53
C ASN A 680 1.42 -0.09 1.82
N TYR A 681 1.50 0.59 3.06
CA TYR A 681 1.40 2.11 3.54
C TYR A 681 2.73 2.93 3.53
N TYR A 682 3.92 2.33 3.69
CA TYR A 682 5.16 3.08 4.05
C TYR A 682 6.52 2.39 3.66
N ASN A 683 6.78 1.83 2.47
CA ASN A 683 8.13 1.49 1.88
C ASN A 683 8.09 0.95 0.42
N ASN A 684 7.26 1.58 -0.39
CA ASN A 684 7.25 1.64 -1.84
C ASN A 684 7.07 0.41 -2.78
N SER A 685 6.71 -0.80 -2.34
CA SER A 685 6.53 -2.02 -3.18
C SER A 685 5.15 -2.67 -3.48
N ILE A 686 5.13 -3.60 -4.44
CA ILE A 686 4.17 -4.64 -4.72
C ILE A 686 4.90 -6.04 -4.89
N HIS A 687 5.46 -6.68 -3.83
CA HIS A 687 5.81 -8.15 -3.58
C HIS A 687 5.04 -9.47 -4.10
N VAL A 688 4.93 -9.85 -5.40
CA VAL A 688 4.06 -10.90 -6.09
C VAL A 688 4.22 -12.48 -5.99
N LEU A 689 3.38 -13.33 -5.32
CA LEU A 689 3.48 -14.82 -5.01
C LEU A 689 2.54 -16.09 -5.48
N PHE A 690 1.93 -16.21 -6.70
CA PHE A 690 1.18 -17.28 -7.56
C PHE A 690 0.69 -18.70 -7.14
N GLY A 691 -0.21 -19.36 -7.97
CA GLY A 691 -1.10 -20.62 -7.98
C GLY A 691 -0.67 -22.11 -8.22
N LYS A 692 -1.44 -23.15 -7.75
CA LYS A 692 -1.20 -24.65 -7.96
C LYS A 692 -2.29 -25.80 -7.75
N GLY A 693 -3.29 -25.77 -6.84
CA GLY A 693 -4.23 -26.88 -6.44
C GLY A 693 -5.35 -26.76 -5.30
N ASP A 694 -5.05 -27.08 -4.01
CA ASP A 694 -5.74 -26.97 -2.67
C ASP A 694 -5.19 -26.01 -1.62
N GLY A 695 -3.92 -26.18 -1.21
CA GLY A 695 -3.52 -26.16 0.21
C GLY A 695 -2.23 -25.44 0.58
N THR A 696 -1.56 -24.81 -0.39
CA THR A 696 -0.13 -24.47 -0.23
C THR A 696 0.45 -23.54 -1.33
N PHE A 697 1.33 -22.57 -0.98
CA PHE A 697 1.97 -21.39 -1.66
C PHE A 697 3.59 -21.56 -1.81
N GLN A 698 4.51 -20.58 -2.09
CA GLN A 698 6.05 -20.71 -2.17
C GLN A 698 7.06 -19.56 -1.64
N ASP A 699 7.84 -18.73 -2.43
CA ASP A 699 8.77 -17.56 -2.03
C ASP A 699 9.15 -16.41 -3.10
N GLN A 700 10.02 -15.33 -2.87
CA GLN A 700 9.99 -13.86 -3.41
C GLN A 700 11.20 -13.01 -4.21
N THR A 701 11.02 -12.00 -5.20
CA THR A 701 11.89 -10.79 -5.79
C THR A 701 11.17 -9.55 -6.61
N TYR A 702 11.66 -8.27 -7.02
CA TYR A 702 11.12 -6.75 -7.10
C TYR A 702 10.70 -5.75 -8.39
N TYR A 703 9.72 -4.69 -8.39
CA TYR A 703 9.25 -3.58 -9.46
C TYR A 703 8.78 -2.01 -9.19
N MET A 704 9.56 -0.92 -8.98
CA MET A 704 9.07 0.50 -8.60
C MET A 704 8.22 1.46 -9.55
N VAL A 705 7.78 2.66 -9.06
CA VAL A 705 6.34 3.14 -8.99
C VAL A 705 6.06 4.57 -8.39
N GLY A 706 4.83 4.89 -7.92
CA GLY A 706 4.46 6.15 -7.25
C GLY A 706 4.82 6.20 -5.75
N MET A 707 4.27 7.18 -5.02
CA MET A 707 4.27 7.29 -3.56
C MET A 707 2.95 6.71 -3.02
N TYR A 708 2.14 7.33 -2.21
CA TYR A 708 1.43 6.61 -1.13
C TYR A 708 0.22 5.52 -1.36
N PRO A 709 0.14 4.18 -1.75
CA PRO A 709 -1.10 3.53 -2.33
C PRO A 709 -2.57 3.40 -1.71
N THR A 710 -3.61 2.65 -2.28
CA THR A 710 -5.08 2.39 -1.83
C THR A 710 -6.13 1.52 -2.54
N SER A 711 -5.99 0.87 -3.70
CA SER A 711 -7.03 -0.06 -4.23
C SER A 711 -6.57 -1.12 -5.27
N LEU A 712 -7.42 -1.68 -6.18
CA LEU A 712 -7.15 -2.79 -7.17
C LEU A 712 -8.37 -3.15 -8.14
N ILE A 713 -8.28 -3.63 -9.40
CA ILE A 713 -9.37 -3.98 -10.41
C ILE A 713 -8.97 -4.74 -11.73
N SER A 714 -9.53 -4.38 -12.91
CA SER A 714 -9.77 -5.28 -14.04
C SER A 714 -10.61 -4.79 -15.23
N GLY A 715 -10.68 -5.51 -16.37
CA GLY A 715 -11.54 -5.17 -17.52
C GLY A 715 -11.44 -6.02 -18.85
N ASP A 716 -11.21 -5.43 -20.04
CA ASP A 716 -10.88 -5.99 -21.39
C ASP A 716 -9.67 -5.19 -22.11
N PHE A 717 -8.79 -4.46 -21.36
CA PHE A 717 -7.98 -3.26 -21.71
C PHE A 717 -7.09 -3.35 -22.95
N ASN A 718 -6.18 -4.31 -23.03
CA ASN A 718 -5.06 -4.19 -23.96
C ASN A 718 -5.30 -4.82 -25.35
N ASN A 719 -6.49 -5.33 -25.66
CA ASN A 719 -6.77 -6.09 -26.89
C ASN A 719 -5.77 -7.24 -27.23
N ASP A 720 -5.05 -7.75 -26.21
CA ASP A 720 -4.28 -9.00 -26.16
C ASP A 720 -5.07 -10.02 -25.31
N THR A 721 -4.63 -10.53 -24.16
CA THR A 721 -5.45 -10.72 -22.93
C THR A 721 -4.57 -10.81 -21.71
N LYS A 722 -4.90 -10.01 -20.71
CA LYS A 722 -4.22 -9.85 -19.41
C LYS A 722 -5.22 -9.22 -18.38
N ILE A 723 -4.91 -8.85 -17.11
CA ILE A 723 -5.72 -8.01 -16.14
C ILE A 723 -4.96 -6.88 -15.33
N ASP A 724 -4.00 -6.26 -15.97
CA ASP A 724 -3.17 -5.11 -15.67
C ASP A 724 -3.30 -4.22 -14.36
N LEU A 725 -2.33 -4.18 -13.42
CA LEU A 725 -2.22 -3.47 -12.09
C LEU A 725 -2.53 -1.89 -11.77
N ALA A 726 -3.55 -1.12 -12.28
CA ALA A 726 -3.86 0.40 -12.29
C ALA A 726 -3.80 1.38 -11.04
N VAL A 727 -2.73 1.41 -10.24
CA VAL A 727 -2.60 2.15 -8.94
C VAL A 727 -2.51 3.70 -8.70
N THR A 728 -3.57 4.45 -8.25
CA THR A 728 -3.82 5.94 -7.93
C THR A 728 -2.79 6.97 -7.20
N ASN A 729 -3.06 8.04 -6.32
CA ASN A 729 -2.29 8.68 -5.09
C ASN A 729 -2.56 10.22 -4.54
N TYR A 730 -2.52 10.72 -3.24
CA TYR A 730 -2.78 12.19 -2.72
C TYR A 730 -1.82 13.38 -3.01
N ASN A 731 -0.56 13.31 -2.60
CA ASN A 731 0.31 14.48 -2.47
C ASN A 731 0.76 15.10 -3.83
N ASP A 732 1.69 14.42 -4.53
CA ASP A 732 2.64 14.91 -5.54
C ASP A 732 2.17 15.21 -6.99
N SER A 733 0.93 14.96 -7.39
CA SER A 733 0.34 15.29 -8.72
C SER A 733 0.89 14.50 -9.94
N THR A 734 0.64 13.18 -9.96
CA THR A 734 1.14 12.02 -10.88
C THR A 734 -0.31 11.36 -11.24
N VAL A 735 -0.56 10.47 -12.26
CA VAL A 735 -1.67 9.48 -12.46
C VAL A 735 -1.31 8.03 -13.01
N SER A 736 -0.15 7.36 -12.78
CA SER A 736 0.26 5.91 -13.09
C SER A 736 -0.45 4.87 -14.04
N VAL A 737 0.25 3.87 -14.56
CA VAL A 737 -0.20 2.65 -15.30
C VAL A 737 1.08 1.78 -15.54
N LEU A 738 1.02 0.47 -15.75
CA LEU A 738 2.03 -0.54 -16.11
C LEU A 738 1.37 -1.56 -17.14
N VAL A 739 2.05 -2.55 -17.75
CA VAL A 739 1.58 -3.47 -18.85
C VAL A 739 2.21 -4.91 -18.69
N GLY A 740 2.08 -5.90 -19.60
CA GLY A 740 2.77 -7.22 -19.59
C GLY A 740 2.19 -8.32 -20.51
N ASN A 741 2.51 -9.60 -20.27
CA ASN A 741 3.20 -10.37 -21.33
C ASN A 741 3.05 -11.91 -21.36
N GLY A 742 2.07 -12.52 -20.68
CA GLY A 742 1.74 -13.94 -20.83
C GLY A 742 2.69 -14.99 -20.21
N ASN A 743 3.59 -14.62 -19.28
CA ASN A 743 4.54 -15.51 -18.58
C ASN A 743 5.05 -15.08 -17.18
N GLY A 744 5.20 -13.80 -16.83
CA GLY A 744 5.57 -13.45 -15.46
C GLY A 744 6.30 -12.15 -15.11
N MET A 745 6.57 -11.18 -16.00
CA MET A 745 7.79 -10.32 -15.89
C MET A 745 7.77 -8.88 -16.52
N PHE A 746 8.90 -8.12 -16.51
CA PHE A 746 9.00 -6.62 -16.40
C PHE A 746 9.70 -5.70 -17.47
N LEU A 747 9.34 -4.38 -17.51
CA LEU A 747 9.91 -3.20 -18.25
C LEU A 747 9.68 -1.81 -17.54
N SER A 748 9.09 -0.74 -18.15
CA SER A 748 9.32 0.69 -17.72
C SER A 748 8.27 1.81 -18.03
N THR A 749 8.24 2.95 -17.30
CA THR A 749 7.02 3.46 -16.46
C THR A 749 6.82 4.99 -17.03
N THR A 750 5.57 5.58 -17.12
CA THR A 750 5.23 6.80 -17.93
C THR A 750 4.23 7.88 -17.35
N ASN A 751 4.67 8.97 -16.68
CA ASN A 751 3.97 10.02 -15.83
C ASN A 751 2.96 11.07 -16.47
N TYR A 752 1.72 11.31 -15.93
CA TYR A 752 0.68 12.36 -16.27
C TYR A 752 -0.12 12.81 -14.98
N THR A 753 -1.01 13.83 -14.93
CA THR A 753 -1.11 14.73 -13.72
C THR A 753 -2.36 15.60 -13.46
N VAL A 754 -2.58 15.91 -12.17
CA VAL A 754 -3.81 16.38 -11.50
C VAL A 754 -3.55 17.40 -10.34
N GLY A 755 -4.49 17.57 -9.39
CA GLY A 755 -4.22 18.11 -8.01
C GLY A 755 -4.27 17.01 -6.91
N VAL A 756 -4.64 17.28 -5.64
CA VAL A 756 -4.69 16.47 -4.36
C VAL A 756 -5.76 15.33 -3.97
N GLY A 757 -6.81 14.97 -4.74
CA GLY A 757 -7.76 13.73 -4.94
C GLY A 757 -7.72 12.15 -5.52
N PRO A 758 -6.92 11.06 -6.13
CA PRO A 758 -7.05 9.65 -5.74
C PRO A 758 -6.04 8.95 -4.69
N GLN A 759 -6.01 7.86 -3.90
CA GLN A 759 -6.65 6.61 -3.35
C GLN A 759 -7.06 5.32 -4.21
N SER A 760 -8.10 5.26 -5.08
CA SER A 760 -8.86 4.04 -5.51
C SER A 760 -9.18 3.92 -7.01
N VAL A 761 -9.87 2.87 -7.48
CA VAL A 761 -10.34 2.69 -8.89
C VAL A 761 -11.76 1.96 -9.03
N ILE A 762 -12.48 1.55 -10.15
CA ILE A 762 -13.70 0.60 -10.42
C ILE A 762 -13.78 0.25 -11.88
N SER A 763 -14.79 -0.47 -12.41
CA SER A 763 -15.07 -0.64 -13.82
C SER A 763 -16.54 -0.61 -14.29
N ALA A 764 -16.87 0.26 -15.28
CA ALA A 764 -17.27 -0.08 -16.68
C ALA A 764 -17.40 1.12 -17.69
N ASP A 765 -17.73 0.84 -18.96
CA ASP A 765 -17.78 1.57 -20.27
C ASP A 765 -18.60 2.91 -20.36
N PHE A 766 -18.10 4.06 -20.83
CA PHE A 766 -18.88 5.34 -20.75
C PHE A 766 -19.05 6.32 -21.97
N ASN A 767 -19.20 5.86 -23.24
CA ASN A 767 -19.61 6.58 -24.48
C ASN A 767 -20.26 5.78 -25.69
N ASN A 768 -20.46 4.45 -25.65
CA ASN A 768 -20.87 3.52 -26.77
C ASN A 768 -19.83 3.32 -27.91
N ASP A 769 -18.52 3.22 -27.65
CA ASP A 769 -17.51 3.13 -28.75
C ASP A 769 -16.52 1.93 -28.78
N GLY A 770 -16.47 1.10 -27.74
CA GLY A 770 -15.91 -0.26 -27.68
C GLY A 770 -15.29 -0.73 -26.32
N LYS A 771 -15.44 -0.03 -25.18
CA LYS A 771 -14.27 0.69 -24.64
C LYS A 771 -14.16 1.12 -23.16
N LEU A 772 -12.91 0.94 -22.75
CA LEU A 772 -12.48 0.55 -21.41
C LEU A 772 -11.99 1.58 -20.39
N ASP A 773 -12.88 2.02 -19.55
CA ASP A 773 -12.80 3.14 -18.65
C ASP A 773 -11.69 3.23 -17.60
N VAL A 774 -11.90 4.20 -16.74
CA VAL A 774 -11.52 4.45 -15.36
C VAL A 774 -12.53 5.48 -14.91
N ALA A 775 -12.11 6.37 -14.04
CA ALA A 775 -12.82 7.42 -13.33
C ALA A 775 -11.91 7.91 -12.21
N VAL A 776 -12.38 8.79 -11.31
CA VAL A 776 -11.93 9.17 -9.96
C VAL A 776 -12.40 10.63 -9.48
N GLY A 777 -12.90 10.84 -8.20
CA GLY A 777 -13.36 12.04 -7.26
C GLY A 777 -13.39 13.63 -7.19
N ASN A 778 -12.53 14.55 -6.61
CA ASN A 778 -11.13 14.74 -6.09
C ASN A 778 -10.90 15.19 -4.60
N TYR A 779 -9.83 15.92 -4.12
CA TYR A 779 -9.57 16.34 -2.69
C TYR A 779 -9.63 17.84 -2.27
N HIS A 780 -9.13 18.85 -3.01
CA HIS A 780 -9.27 20.29 -2.64
C HIS A 780 -9.72 21.34 -3.71
N SER A 781 -10.40 20.96 -4.80
CA SER A 781 -11.05 21.89 -5.78
C SER A 781 -12.48 21.52 -6.28
N ASN A 782 -13.12 20.54 -5.63
CA ASN A 782 -14.53 20.11 -5.67
C ASN A 782 -15.11 19.28 -6.86
N THR A 783 -14.52 18.18 -7.40
CA THR A 783 -14.73 17.69 -8.81
C THR A 783 -14.20 16.28 -9.28
N ILE A 784 -14.78 15.62 -10.31
CA ILE A 784 -14.59 14.27 -10.98
C ILE A 784 -14.05 13.83 -12.43
N SER A 785 -13.06 12.94 -12.72
CA SER A 785 -12.51 12.83 -14.15
C SER A 785 -12.79 11.69 -15.28
N LEU A 786 -13.76 11.74 -16.24
CA LEU A 786 -13.99 10.87 -17.52
C LEU A 786 -12.91 10.58 -18.65
N LEU A 787 -11.66 10.11 -18.57
CA LEU A 787 -10.81 9.94 -19.82
C LEU A 787 -11.43 9.10 -21.03
N LEU A 788 -12.36 9.63 -21.88
CA LEU A 788 -13.20 9.01 -22.95
C LEU A 788 -12.65 8.46 -24.32
N GLY A 789 -11.75 7.48 -24.38
CA GLY A 789 -11.44 6.63 -25.58
C GLY A 789 -10.11 6.77 -26.40
N ASN A 790 -9.06 5.92 -26.22
CA ASN A 790 -7.83 5.94 -27.09
C ASN A 790 -7.17 4.59 -27.59
N GLY A 791 -7.11 3.54 -26.77
CA GLY A 791 -6.56 2.18 -26.80
C GLY A 791 -5.20 1.82 -27.38
N ASP A 792 -4.11 2.00 -26.62
CA ASP A 792 -2.76 1.45 -26.92
C ASP A 792 -1.78 1.33 -25.70
N GLY A 793 -2.28 1.52 -24.47
CA GLY A 793 -1.56 1.65 -23.18
C GLY A 793 -1.62 3.00 -22.42
N SER A 794 -1.98 4.15 -23.05
CA SER A 794 -1.75 5.57 -22.62
C SER A 794 -2.80 6.74 -22.84
N PHE A 795 -3.46 7.24 -21.80
CA PHE A 795 -4.71 8.01 -21.87
C PHE A 795 -4.68 9.60 -22.03
N GLN A 796 -5.78 10.34 -22.39
CA GLN A 796 -5.87 11.86 -22.50
C GLN A 796 -6.18 12.71 -21.21
N SER A 797 -7.10 13.72 -21.16
CA SER A 797 -6.98 14.92 -20.22
C SER A 797 -8.22 15.83 -19.89
N PRO A 798 -8.38 16.49 -18.69
CA PRO A 798 -9.71 16.67 -18.00
C PRO A 798 -10.72 17.86 -18.14
N MET A 799 -12.05 17.64 -17.91
CA MET A 799 -13.19 18.61 -17.93
C MET A 799 -14.04 18.77 -16.62
N ASN A 800 -13.59 19.60 -15.67
CA ASN A 800 -14.08 19.62 -14.29
C ASN A 800 -15.58 20.02 -14.01
N ILE A 801 -16.36 19.30 -13.15
CA ILE A 801 -17.76 19.53 -12.65
C ILE A 801 -17.87 19.12 -11.18
N GLY A 802 -18.66 19.88 -10.42
CA GLY A 802 -18.54 20.04 -8.98
C GLY A 802 -19.85 20.09 -8.15
N VAL A 803 -19.70 20.26 -6.82
CA VAL A 803 -20.49 19.50 -5.82
C VAL A 803 -20.48 20.04 -4.37
N GLY A 804 -21.27 19.49 -3.42
CA GLY A 804 -20.97 19.58 -1.96
C GLY A 804 -19.52 19.10 -1.69
N GLN A 805 -18.80 19.42 -0.59
CA GLN A 805 -17.31 19.26 -0.47
C GLN A 805 -16.60 17.85 -0.10
N GLY A 806 -16.55 16.75 -0.91
CA GLY A 806 -15.80 15.43 -0.68
C GLY A 806 -16.28 14.07 -1.41
N PRO A 807 -15.47 13.04 -1.75
CA PRO A 807 -15.92 11.79 -2.48
C PRO A 807 -15.45 10.30 -2.28
N GLN A 808 -14.89 9.75 -1.19
CA GLN A 808 -14.11 8.46 -1.25
C GLN A 808 -14.63 7.08 -1.82
N SER A 809 -15.80 6.92 -2.48
CA SER A 809 -16.19 5.70 -3.25
C SER A 809 -17.43 5.78 -4.17
N VAL A 810 -17.83 4.63 -4.77
CA VAL A 810 -18.35 4.31 -6.13
C VAL A 810 -19.42 3.16 -6.15
N LEU A 811 -19.81 2.53 -7.30
CA LEU A 811 -20.90 1.53 -7.60
C LEU A 811 -20.73 0.80 -9.00
N SER A 812 -21.80 0.18 -9.58
CA SER A 812 -22.25 -0.15 -10.97
C SER A 812 -23.47 -1.10 -11.06
N ALA A 813 -24.21 -1.17 -12.18
CA ALA A 813 -25.36 -2.04 -12.62
C ALA A 813 -26.86 -1.72 -13.05
N ASP A 814 -27.58 -0.53 -13.00
CA ASP A 814 -28.90 -0.13 -13.71
C ASP A 814 -30.12 0.46 -12.88
N PHE A 815 -30.72 1.64 -13.16
CA PHE A 815 -31.91 2.16 -12.43
C PHE A 815 -32.98 3.10 -13.07
N ASN A 816 -33.02 3.40 -14.39
CA ASN A 816 -34.20 4.06 -15.03
C ASN A 816 -34.87 3.36 -16.24
N ASN A 817 -34.46 2.15 -16.64
CA ASN A 817 -35.23 1.36 -17.62
C ASN A 817 -35.19 1.74 -19.14
N ASP A 818 -34.02 1.79 -19.86
CA ASP A 818 -33.96 2.01 -21.36
C ASP A 818 -32.64 1.58 -22.14
N ASN A 819 -31.72 0.77 -21.58
CA ASN A 819 -30.51 0.05 -22.11
C ASN A 819 -29.14 0.81 -22.25
N LYS A 820 -28.53 1.35 -21.16
CA LYS A 820 -27.37 2.30 -21.15
C LYS A 820 -26.85 2.86 -19.75
N THR A 821 -25.67 2.55 -19.18
CA THR A 821 -25.20 2.87 -17.78
C THR A 821 -25.23 4.28 -17.19
N ASP A 822 -25.35 4.36 -15.83
CA ASP A 822 -24.94 5.47 -14.94
C ASP A 822 -23.93 5.30 -13.72
N LEU A 823 -23.52 6.42 -13.07
CA LEU A 823 -22.84 6.70 -11.75
C LEU A 823 -23.37 6.14 -10.44
N THR A 824 -22.71 6.42 -9.30
CA THR A 824 -23.29 7.27 -8.27
C THR A 824 -22.27 7.83 -7.30
N VAL A 825 -22.54 8.81 -6.39
CA VAL A 825 -21.59 9.28 -5.34
C VAL A 825 -22.25 9.87 -4.09
N THR A 826 -21.49 10.33 -3.09
CA THR A 826 -22.02 11.05 -1.91
C THR A 826 -21.01 12.00 -1.27
N ASN A 827 -21.14 12.77 -0.16
CA ASN A 827 -21.99 13.36 0.93
C ASN A 827 -21.18 14.04 2.17
N GLN A 828 -20.23 13.43 2.93
CA GLN A 828 -19.52 13.72 4.25
C GLN A 828 -19.79 14.93 5.21
N ILE A 829 -20.13 16.16 4.81
CA ILE A 829 -20.39 17.26 5.78
C ILE A 829 -21.60 18.12 5.36
N ASP A 830 -22.57 17.46 4.75
CA ASP A 830 -23.87 17.99 4.32
C ASP A 830 -25.07 17.29 4.96
N ASN A 831 -24.84 16.09 5.45
CA ASN A 831 -25.77 15.11 5.92
C ASN A 831 -26.77 14.67 4.80
N THR A 832 -26.28 13.94 3.73
CA THR A 832 -26.84 13.67 2.35
C THR A 832 -26.08 12.55 1.46
N THR A 833 -26.67 11.79 0.49
CA THR A 833 -26.12 10.80 -0.57
C THR A 833 -26.70 10.79 -2.02
N SER A 834 -26.03 10.53 -3.15
CA SER A 834 -26.50 11.07 -4.46
C SER A 834 -26.39 10.25 -5.80
N VAL A 835 -27.45 10.23 -6.66
CA VAL A 835 -27.81 9.71 -8.07
C VAL A 835 -27.51 10.61 -9.32
N LEU A 836 -27.76 10.22 -10.59
CA LEU A 836 -27.76 11.00 -11.83
C LEU A 836 -28.21 10.14 -13.09
N LEU A 837 -29.35 10.38 -13.80
CA LEU A 837 -29.94 9.90 -15.13
C LEU A 837 -29.57 10.53 -16.55
N GLY A 838 -28.43 10.35 -17.21
CA GLY A 838 -27.88 11.39 -18.16
C GLY A 838 -28.18 11.39 -19.67
N ASN A 839 -27.16 11.09 -20.50
CA ASN A 839 -27.12 11.44 -21.93
C ASN A 839 -26.54 10.33 -22.84
N GLY A 840 -25.23 10.07 -22.67
CA GLY A 840 -24.43 9.05 -23.29
C GLY A 840 -23.20 9.53 -24.09
N ASP A 841 -22.98 10.83 -24.26
CA ASP A 841 -21.85 11.33 -25.07
C ASP A 841 -20.53 11.45 -24.29
N GLY A 842 -20.38 10.65 -23.23
CA GLY A 842 -19.47 10.95 -22.13
C GLY A 842 -19.80 12.27 -21.39
N THR A 843 -20.98 12.89 -21.58
CA THR A 843 -21.37 14.18 -20.95
C THR A 843 -22.74 14.19 -20.26
N PHE A 844 -23.12 15.35 -19.68
CA PHE A 844 -23.83 15.37 -18.39
C PHE A 844 -25.02 16.26 -18.16
N GLN A 845 -25.75 15.85 -17.12
CA GLN A 845 -26.81 16.62 -16.48
C GLN A 845 -26.53 16.74 -14.93
N SER A 846 -27.52 17.09 -14.10
CA SER A 846 -27.33 17.91 -12.85
C SER A 846 -27.30 17.16 -11.48
N PRO A 847 -27.58 17.76 -10.31
CA PRO A 847 -27.97 17.04 -9.06
C PRO A 847 -29.46 17.23 -8.64
N LEU A 848 -29.98 16.36 -7.78
CA LEU A 848 -31.00 16.63 -6.75
C LEU A 848 -30.24 16.44 -5.42
N ASN A 849 -30.78 16.79 -4.25
CA ASN A 849 -30.25 16.30 -2.97
C ASN A 849 -31.44 15.99 -2.05
N PHE A 850 -31.37 14.92 -1.25
CA PHE A 850 -32.34 14.59 -0.19
C PHE A 850 -31.58 14.39 1.12
N ILE A 851 -32.34 14.14 2.17
CA ILE A 851 -31.90 14.35 3.54
C ILE A 851 -32.30 13.17 4.36
N VAL A 852 -31.55 13.09 5.43
CA VAL A 852 -30.89 11.95 5.97
C VAL A 852 -30.29 12.47 7.31
N GLY A 853 -29.65 11.65 8.16
CA GLY A 853 -28.95 12.17 9.37
C GLY A 853 -27.50 11.67 9.51
N GLY A 854 -26.60 12.52 10.02
CA GLY A 854 -25.21 12.28 10.44
C GLY A 854 -24.03 11.60 9.64
N GLY A 855 -24.10 10.48 8.86
CA GLY A 855 -22.94 9.52 8.72
C GLY A 855 -22.34 8.73 7.48
N PRO A 856 -22.70 7.52 6.97
CA PRO A 856 -22.28 6.96 5.60
C PRO A 856 -21.18 5.95 5.16
N GLN A 857 -20.21 6.48 4.47
CA GLN A 857 -18.96 5.97 3.94
C GLN A 857 -18.93 4.65 3.12
N SER A 858 -19.98 3.82 2.89
CA SER A 858 -20.27 3.12 1.58
C SER A 858 -21.41 2.06 1.61
N VAL A 859 -21.53 1.15 0.62
CA VAL A 859 -22.63 1.15 -0.39
C VAL A 859 -22.82 -0.04 -1.33
N ILE A 860 -24.04 -0.57 -1.50
CA ILE A 860 -24.37 -1.41 -2.67
C ILE A 860 -25.45 -0.80 -3.62
N SER A 861 -25.76 -1.42 -4.78
CA SER A 861 -27.05 -1.35 -5.56
C SER A 861 -27.58 -2.70 -6.11
N SER A 862 -28.92 -2.99 -6.15
CA SER A 862 -29.71 -4.00 -6.94
C SER A 862 -31.23 -4.15 -6.51
N ASP A 863 -32.18 -4.79 -7.22
CA ASP A 863 -33.64 -4.82 -6.83
C ASP A 863 -34.06 -5.81 -5.75
N PHE A 864 -34.70 -5.32 -4.69
CA PHE A 864 -34.92 -6.12 -3.52
C PHE A 864 -36.23 -6.84 -3.09
N ASN A 865 -37.48 -6.54 -3.44
CA ASN A 865 -38.70 -7.17 -2.83
C ASN A 865 -39.58 -8.12 -3.64
N ASN A 866 -39.07 -8.70 -4.72
CA ASN A 866 -38.43 -7.95 -5.79
C ASN A 866 -39.42 -7.78 -6.94
N ASP A 867 -39.46 -6.59 -7.54
CA ASP A 867 -40.50 -6.17 -8.48
C ASP A 867 -39.98 -5.99 -9.91
N GLY A 868 -38.73 -5.56 -10.05
CA GLY A 868 -37.97 -5.16 -11.25
C GLY A 868 -36.93 -4.09 -10.90
N ASN A 869 -36.87 -3.68 -9.65
CA ASN A 869 -36.97 -2.36 -9.10
C ASN A 869 -35.70 -1.99 -8.35
N VAL A 870 -34.78 -1.20 -8.94
CA VAL A 870 -33.47 -1.06 -8.29
C VAL A 870 -33.32 0.00 -7.20
N ASP A 871 -33.26 -0.62 -6.03
CA ASP A 871 -33.08 -0.34 -4.58
C ASP A 871 -30.55 0.59 -3.18
N LEU A 872 -30.18 0.54 -1.83
CA LEU A 872 -29.01 1.13 -1.12
C LEU A 872 -28.29 0.20 -0.12
N ALA A 873 -27.56 0.75 0.85
CA ALA A 873 -27.86 0.58 2.28
C ALA A 873 -27.28 1.76 3.08
N VAL A 874 -27.61 2.14 4.33
CA VAL A 874 -26.98 3.37 4.93
C VAL A 874 -27.01 3.77 6.40
N VAL A 875 -25.91 4.31 6.97
CA VAL A 875 -25.15 3.65 8.07
C VAL A 875 -24.06 4.39 8.97
N ASN A 876 -23.99 4.50 10.33
CA ASN A 876 -23.01 5.37 11.07
C ASN A 876 -22.93 5.60 12.63
N TYR A 877 -21.85 6.33 13.09
CA TYR A 877 -21.37 6.75 14.44
C TYR A 877 -22.24 7.62 15.37
N TYR A 878 -22.11 8.94 15.50
CA TYR A 878 -22.63 9.63 16.71
C TYR A 878 -24.12 9.40 17.03
N SER A 879 -24.93 8.89 16.08
CA SER A 879 -26.22 8.23 16.34
C SER A 879 -26.48 6.86 15.69
N ASN A 880 -25.46 6.04 15.58
CA ASN A 880 -25.61 4.66 15.97
C ASN A 880 -26.39 3.77 14.96
N THR A 881 -26.44 4.01 13.65
CA THR A 881 -27.56 3.48 12.82
C THR A 881 -27.31 2.99 11.41
N ILE A 882 -28.25 2.21 10.87
CA ILE A 882 -28.54 2.08 9.42
C ILE A 882 -29.91 2.71 9.09
N SER A 883 -30.34 2.75 7.79
CA SER A 883 -31.57 2.84 6.93
C SER A 883 -31.15 2.55 5.46
N VAL A 884 -31.82 2.10 4.39
CA VAL A 884 -33.12 1.52 4.01
C VAL A 884 -34.33 2.38 3.78
N LEU A 885 -34.70 2.64 2.49
CA LEU A 885 -35.68 3.61 1.93
C LEU A 885 -36.31 3.27 0.52
N LEU A 886 -37.62 3.02 0.35
CA LEU A 886 -38.29 2.41 -0.85
C LEU A 886 -38.29 3.20 -2.16
N GLY A 887 -38.45 2.61 -3.37
CA GLY A 887 -38.92 3.46 -4.49
C GLY A 887 -38.92 3.05 -5.96
N ASN A 888 -38.65 4.01 -6.87
CA ASN A 888 -39.65 4.49 -7.84
C ASN A 888 -39.32 4.50 -9.37
N GLY A 889 -38.17 3.99 -9.83
CA GLY A 889 -37.96 3.55 -11.23
C GLY A 889 -37.47 4.58 -12.23
N ASP A 890 -37.23 5.80 -11.76
CA ASP A 890 -37.41 6.99 -12.57
C ASP A 890 -36.46 8.14 -12.20
N GLY A 891 -35.49 7.90 -11.31
CA GLY A 891 -34.72 8.95 -10.65
C GLY A 891 -35.08 9.18 -9.19
N SER A 892 -36.25 8.75 -8.71
CA SER A 892 -36.87 9.23 -7.46
C SER A 892 -37.04 8.16 -6.37
N PHE A 893 -36.80 8.57 -5.13
CA PHE A 893 -36.35 7.72 -4.03
C PHE A 893 -37.26 8.01 -2.79
N ARG A 894 -37.97 7.06 -2.15
CA ARG A 894 -38.96 7.29 -1.04
C ARG A 894 -38.28 7.60 0.32
N ASN A 895 -38.39 6.75 1.35
CA ASN A 895 -38.10 7.13 2.75
C ASN A 895 -37.76 5.97 3.69
N PRO A 896 -37.07 6.23 4.84
CA PRO A 896 -36.49 5.20 5.70
C PRO A 896 -37.26 4.68 6.89
N MET A 897 -36.61 3.71 7.52
CA MET A 897 -36.76 3.32 8.92
C MET A 897 -35.37 3.34 9.63
N ASN A 898 -35.28 3.19 10.97
CA ASN A 898 -34.09 3.15 11.88
C ASN A 898 -34.42 2.38 13.19
N ILE A 899 -33.47 1.68 13.85
CA ILE A 899 -33.63 0.89 15.12
C ILE A 899 -32.30 0.90 15.94
N GLY A 900 -32.30 0.47 17.22
CA GLY A 900 -31.11 0.29 18.09
C GLY A 900 -30.78 -1.18 18.49
N VAL A 901 -29.48 -1.50 18.62
CA VAL A 901 -28.80 -2.81 18.34
C VAL A 901 -27.26 -2.78 18.71
N GLY A 902 -26.25 -3.43 18.07
CA GLY A 902 -24.86 -3.74 18.59
C GLY A 902 -23.64 -3.15 17.90
N HIS A 903 -22.88 -2.40 18.68
CA HIS A 903 -22.73 -1.03 18.40
C HIS A 903 -22.06 -0.73 17.05
N GLY A 904 -22.45 0.45 16.64
CA GLY A 904 -22.45 1.11 15.36
C GLY A 904 -21.35 0.68 14.40
N PRO A 905 -21.73 0.15 13.23
CA PRO A 905 -20.95 -0.41 12.10
C PRO A 905 -20.00 0.25 11.04
N ARG A 906 -19.56 -0.41 9.94
CA ARG A 906 -18.70 0.17 8.89
C ARG A 906 -18.54 -0.54 7.53
N SER A 907 -18.82 -1.82 7.27
CA SER A 907 -19.55 -2.32 6.07
C SER A 907 -19.59 -3.83 5.74
N VAL A 908 -19.73 -4.22 4.46
CA VAL A 908 -20.60 -5.19 3.82
C VAL A 908 -20.32 -5.82 2.38
N ILE A 909 -21.24 -6.73 1.93
CA ILE A 909 -21.84 -7.08 0.63
C ILE A 909 -23.26 -7.63 0.87
N SER A 910 -23.92 -8.05 -0.20
CA SER A 910 -25.11 -8.90 -0.34
C SER A 910 -24.86 -10.39 -0.70
N ALA A 911 -25.52 -11.32 0.01
CA ALA A 911 -26.00 -12.65 -0.47
C ALA A 911 -26.93 -13.34 0.61
N ASP A 912 -27.13 -14.65 0.85
CA ASP A 912 -28.46 -15.24 1.29
C ASP A 912 -28.56 -16.40 2.32
N PHE A 913 -28.47 -16.29 3.63
CA PHE A 913 -27.85 -17.39 4.43
C PHE A 913 -28.51 -18.89 4.42
N ASN A 914 -29.37 -19.38 5.32
CA ASN A 914 -29.84 -20.79 5.52
C ASN A 914 -30.48 -21.67 4.41
N ASN A 915 -30.26 -21.38 3.15
CA ASN A 915 -30.54 -22.10 1.91
C ASN A 915 -31.97 -22.47 1.34
N ASP A 916 -32.49 -21.64 0.39
CA ASP A 916 -33.74 -21.63 -0.42
C ASP A 916 -33.90 -20.50 -1.52
N ASN A 917 -32.87 -19.67 -1.81
CA ASN A 917 -32.70 -18.56 -2.81
C ASN A 917 -33.29 -17.15 -2.49
N LYS A 918 -33.38 -16.68 -1.22
CA LYS A 918 -34.06 -15.42 -0.79
C LYS A 918 -33.23 -14.49 0.12
N GLN A 919 -32.27 -13.79 -0.42
CA GLN A 919 -31.06 -13.22 0.24
C GLN A 919 -31.08 -12.17 1.43
N ASP A 920 -29.92 -11.77 1.98
CA ASP A 920 -29.63 -11.26 3.33
C ASP A 920 -28.24 -10.45 3.48
N LEU A 921 -27.73 -9.92 4.64
CA LEU A 921 -26.56 -8.93 4.81
C LEU A 921 -25.58 -8.91 6.01
N ALA A 922 -24.41 -8.20 5.99
CA ALA A 922 -23.56 -8.06 7.20
C ALA A 922 -22.55 -6.86 7.44
N VAL A 923 -22.02 -6.70 8.69
CA VAL A 923 -21.00 -5.70 9.20
C VAL A 923 -20.26 -6.03 10.54
N THR A 924 -19.27 -5.26 11.05
CA THR A 924 -17.78 -5.49 11.19
C THR A 924 -16.99 -4.93 12.49
N ASN A 925 -17.11 -5.40 13.72
CA ASN A 925 -16.85 -4.57 14.93
C ASN A 925 -15.59 -3.72 15.30
N PHE A 926 -15.46 -2.49 14.75
CA PHE A 926 -14.62 -1.30 15.13
C PHE A 926 -14.37 -0.95 16.65
N PHE A 927 -14.57 -1.84 17.61
CA PHE A 927 -14.13 -1.70 19.01
C PHE A 927 -13.96 -3.05 19.73
N GLU A 928 -14.76 -4.08 19.39
CA GLU A 928 -15.37 -4.90 20.46
C GLU A 928 -15.33 -6.40 20.30
N ASN A 929 -14.61 -6.95 19.34
CA ASN A 929 -14.55 -8.38 19.25
C ASN A 929 -15.94 -9.02 18.91
N THR A 930 -16.56 -8.66 17.76
CA THR A 930 -17.73 -9.34 17.12
C THR A 930 -17.99 -9.43 15.56
N ILE A 931 -18.53 -8.42 14.84
CA ILE A 931 -19.27 -8.44 13.51
C ILE A 931 -20.72 -8.98 13.58
N SER A 932 -21.63 -8.91 12.59
CA SER A 932 -22.81 -9.76 12.36
C SER A 932 -23.52 -9.54 11.04
N VAL A 933 -24.41 -10.50 10.76
CA VAL A 933 -25.11 -10.77 9.50
C VAL A 933 -26.66 -10.79 9.72
N LEU A 934 -27.53 -10.67 8.71
CA LEU A 934 -28.87 -10.03 8.82
C LEU A 934 -29.89 -10.51 7.69
N PHE A 935 -31.07 -11.15 7.94
CA PHE A 935 -31.83 -12.11 7.04
C PHE A 935 -33.42 -12.21 7.08
N GLY A 936 -34.20 -13.20 6.45
CA GLY A 936 -35.65 -13.91 6.46
C GLY A 936 -37.27 -13.51 6.43
N SER A 937 -37.99 -12.68 5.60
CA SER A 937 -39.46 -12.39 5.38
C SER A 937 -39.99 -11.66 4.07
N GLY A 938 -39.24 -10.88 3.26
CA GLY A 938 -39.34 -10.72 1.77
C GLY A 938 -40.39 -9.74 1.21
N ASN A 939 -40.19 -8.43 1.43
CA ASN A 939 -41.27 -7.42 1.52
C ASN A 939 -40.90 -5.97 1.94
N GLY A 940 -39.78 -5.79 2.64
CA GLY A 940 -39.50 -4.64 3.50
C GLY A 940 -38.26 -4.81 4.37
N SER A 941 -38.34 -5.77 5.30
CA SER A 941 -37.67 -5.63 6.59
C SER A 941 -37.14 -6.94 7.19
N PHE A 942 -36.05 -6.88 7.98
CA PHE A 942 -35.17 -7.97 8.46
C PHE A 942 -34.88 -8.03 10.00
N LEU A 943 -35.23 -9.08 10.78
CA LEU A 943 -35.24 -9.19 12.29
C LEU A 943 -34.07 -8.59 13.15
N ALA A 944 -33.21 -9.38 13.85
CA ALA A 944 -32.18 -8.90 14.80
C ALA A 944 -31.04 -9.90 15.15
N ALA A 945 -29.91 -9.35 15.61
CA ALA A 945 -28.60 -9.88 16.09
C ALA A 945 -28.03 -11.24 15.64
N ARG A 946 -26.80 -11.31 15.07
CA ARG A 946 -25.83 -12.32 15.56
C ARG A 946 -24.30 -12.08 15.41
N ASN A 947 -23.63 -11.76 16.50
CA ASN A 947 -22.15 -11.59 16.55
C ASN A 947 -21.31 -12.82 16.96
N TYR A 948 -20.19 -13.12 16.28
CA TYR A 948 -19.24 -14.25 16.33
C TYR A 948 -17.74 -13.74 16.33
N ARG A 949 -16.63 -14.53 16.22
CA ARG A 949 -15.18 -14.17 16.57
C ARG A 949 -14.00 -14.45 15.58
N VAL A 950 -12.72 -14.00 15.84
CA VAL A 950 -11.37 -13.82 15.12
C VAL A 950 -10.32 -12.82 15.75
N GLY A 951 -9.88 -11.67 15.15
CA GLY A 951 -8.86 -10.63 15.51
C GLY A 951 -9.33 -9.13 15.39
N SER A 952 -8.72 -7.98 15.79
CA SER A 952 -9.23 -6.57 15.91
C SER A 952 -9.60 -5.67 14.61
N ARG A 953 -9.09 -4.41 14.31
CA ARG A 953 -8.90 -3.35 13.14
C ARG A 953 -9.92 -2.74 12.00
N PRO A 954 -10.60 -3.46 11.05
CA PRO A 954 -11.43 -3.24 9.77
C PRO A 954 -11.21 -2.40 8.46
N VAL A 955 -11.67 -2.90 7.25
CA VAL A 955 -12.14 -2.19 5.98
C VAL A 955 -13.26 -2.78 4.99
N PHE A 956 -13.10 -3.76 4.06
CA PHE A 956 -14.00 -4.32 2.95
C PHE A 956 -14.35 -5.87 3.00
N LEU A 957 -15.21 -6.56 2.13
CA LEU A 957 -15.49 -8.08 1.94
C LEU A 957 -16.36 -8.59 0.58
N ILE A 958 -16.50 -9.90 -0.04
CA ILE A 958 -17.35 -10.63 -1.21
C ILE A 958 -17.40 -12.26 -1.39
N SER A 959 -18.20 -13.08 -2.14
CA SER A 959 -18.02 -14.60 -2.26
C SER A 959 -18.25 -15.44 -3.55
N ASN A 960 -17.51 -16.58 -3.62
CA ASN A 960 -17.53 -17.77 -4.52
C ASN A 960 -16.43 -18.91 -4.16
N ASP A 961 -16.24 -19.97 -4.97
CA ASP A 961 -16.06 -21.47 -4.73
C ASP A 961 -14.81 -22.25 -4.14
N PHE A 962 -14.12 -21.94 -3.02
CA PHE A 962 -12.83 -22.45 -2.52
C PHE A 962 -12.60 -23.71 -1.66
N ASN A 963 -13.49 -24.39 -0.92
CA ASN A 963 -13.10 -25.64 -0.22
C ASN A 963 -12.92 -26.87 -1.07
N ASN A 964 -13.89 -27.72 -1.26
CA ASN A 964 -15.00 -27.36 -2.08
C ASN A 964 -16.07 -28.57 -1.87
N ASP A 965 -17.38 -28.41 -1.60
CA ASP A 965 -18.49 -29.36 -1.63
C ASP A 965 -19.89 -28.76 -2.01
N ASN A 966 -19.99 -27.50 -2.47
CA ASN A 966 -21.07 -26.66 -3.14
C ASN A 966 -21.67 -25.53 -2.32
N LYS A 967 -21.04 -25.32 -1.18
CA LYS A 967 -21.52 -24.48 -0.12
C LYS A 967 -20.57 -23.31 -0.01
N LYS A 968 -21.13 -22.14 0.07
CA LYS A 968 -20.51 -20.85 0.12
C LYS A 968 -19.69 -20.56 1.44
N ASP A 969 -18.73 -19.66 1.40
CA ASP A 969 -17.72 -19.35 2.39
C ASP A 969 -17.04 -18.02 1.91
N LEU A 970 -15.95 -17.52 2.54
CA LEU A 970 -16.13 -16.21 3.16
C LEU A 970 -14.91 -15.37 3.60
N LEU A 971 -13.98 -14.98 2.72
CA LEU A 971 -12.67 -14.36 3.00
C LEU A 971 -12.42 -13.59 4.37
N VAL A 972 -12.12 -12.28 4.54
CA VAL A 972 -12.50 -11.35 5.66
C VAL A 972 -11.61 -10.09 5.84
N ALA A 973 -10.34 -10.16 5.49
CA ALA A 973 -9.12 -9.48 5.91
C ALA A 973 -8.99 -9.07 7.34
N ASN A 974 -7.89 -9.06 8.08
CA ASN A 974 -7.85 -8.51 9.42
C ASN A 974 -6.82 -7.40 9.74
N TYR A 975 -6.98 -6.07 9.61
CA TYR A 975 -6.12 -4.96 10.16
C TYR A 975 -5.13 -5.21 11.42
N ASN A 976 -4.98 -4.45 12.50
CA ASN A 976 -3.90 -4.51 13.58
C ASN A 976 -3.15 -5.82 14.14
N ASP A 977 -2.89 -6.97 13.46
CA ASP A 977 -1.89 -8.08 13.71
C ASP A 977 -1.86 -8.97 12.43
N GLY A 978 -0.95 -8.81 11.48
CA GLY A 978 -0.54 -9.78 10.46
C GLY A 978 -1.01 -11.21 10.75
N THR A 979 -2.12 -11.68 10.15
CA THR A 979 -2.80 -13.00 10.17
C THR A 979 -3.92 -13.02 9.10
N VAL A 980 -4.93 -13.92 9.21
CA VAL A 980 -6.25 -14.14 8.55
C VAL A 980 -7.15 -15.05 9.36
N SER A 981 -8.39 -15.25 8.90
CA SER A 981 -9.35 -16.30 9.26
C SER A 981 -10.47 -16.63 8.23
N LEU A 982 -10.20 -17.56 7.32
CA LEU A 982 -11.17 -18.42 6.62
C LEU A 982 -12.28 -19.02 7.44
N LEU A 983 -13.40 -18.36 7.63
CA LEU A 983 -14.53 -18.94 8.36
C LEU A 983 -15.60 -19.76 7.45
N LEU A 984 -16.57 -21.90 7.43
CA LEU A 984 -17.44 -22.92 6.66
C LEU A 984 -18.81 -23.12 7.33
N GLY A 985 -19.93 -23.26 6.56
CA GLY A 985 -21.30 -22.96 7.03
C GLY A 985 -22.48 -23.93 7.10
N TYR A 986 -22.76 -24.51 8.27
CA TYR A 986 -24.04 -25.06 8.74
C TYR A 986 -24.81 -26.18 7.97
N GLY A 987 -24.80 -26.24 6.63
CA GLY A 987 -26.00 -26.73 5.93
C GLY A 987 -27.23 -25.89 6.29
N ASN A 988 -26.98 -24.61 6.63
CA ASN A 988 -27.90 -23.58 7.05
C ASN A 988 -27.17 -22.29 7.47
N GLY A 989 -25.84 -22.18 7.53
CA GLY A 989 -25.19 -20.96 8.05
C GLY A 989 -25.09 -20.80 9.59
N THR A 990 -24.74 -21.85 10.34
CA THR A 990 -23.96 -21.70 11.59
C THR A 990 -22.53 -22.19 11.29
N PHE A 991 -21.54 -22.00 12.17
CA PHE A 991 -20.14 -21.91 11.76
C PHE A 991 -19.18 -22.33 12.94
N GLN A 992 -17.90 -22.80 12.82
CA GLN A 992 -16.99 -23.16 14.00
C GLN A 992 -16.11 -21.97 14.47
N ASN A 993 -14.80 -21.94 14.11
CA ASN A 993 -13.61 -21.35 14.77
C ASN A 993 -12.47 -21.08 13.71
N SER A 994 -11.27 -20.54 14.02
CA SER A 994 -10.34 -20.09 12.94
C SER A 994 -8.82 -20.47 12.97
N ILE A 995 -8.24 -20.71 11.77
CA ILE A 995 -6.84 -20.88 11.23
C ILE A 995 -6.15 -19.50 10.94
N LYS A 996 -4.79 -19.50 10.86
CA LYS A 996 -3.82 -18.39 10.72
C LYS A 996 -2.41 -18.71 10.04
N TYR A 997 -2.16 -18.42 8.76
CA TYR A 997 -0.97 -18.33 7.92
C TYR A 997 -0.39 -16.92 7.77
N ALA A 998 0.44 -16.60 6.76
CA ALA A 998 0.92 -15.24 6.56
C ALA A 998 1.28 -14.73 5.14
N VAL A 999 1.60 -13.42 5.12
CA VAL A 999 2.18 -12.45 4.15
C VAL A 999 2.63 -11.18 4.91
N GLY A 1000 2.52 -9.94 4.43
CA GLY A 1000 2.76 -8.70 5.19
C GLY A 1000 1.59 -8.19 6.01
N LYS A 1001 1.85 -7.19 6.87
CA LYS A 1001 1.30 -6.96 8.22
C LYS A 1001 -0.15 -6.54 8.13
N GLY A 1002 -1.06 -7.12 7.30
CA GLY A 1002 -1.86 -6.23 6.43
C GLY A 1002 -3.32 -6.26 5.91
N PRO A 1003 -3.55 -6.73 4.66
CA PRO A 1003 -4.62 -6.36 3.67
C PRO A 1003 -6.12 -6.07 4.05
N SER A 1004 -6.97 -5.57 3.13
CA SER A 1004 -8.30 -4.83 3.31
C SER A 1004 -9.39 -4.58 2.16
N SER A 1005 -9.46 -5.12 0.92
CA SER A 1005 -10.75 -5.23 0.08
C SER A 1005 -10.70 -5.89 -1.33
N ILE A 1006 -11.69 -6.68 -1.90
CA ILE A 1006 -11.75 -7.63 -3.12
C ILE A 1006 -12.93 -7.66 -4.21
N ALA A 1007 -12.75 -8.25 -5.44
CA ALA A 1007 -13.68 -9.06 -6.35
C ALA A 1007 -12.92 -10.08 -7.34
N SER A 1008 -13.42 -10.53 -8.53
CA SER A 1008 -12.99 -11.86 -9.13
C SER A 1008 -12.92 -12.18 -10.69
N GLY A 1009 -11.92 -12.98 -11.15
CA GLY A 1009 -11.70 -13.77 -12.43
C GLY A 1009 -10.67 -14.95 -12.16
N ASP A 1010 -9.80 -15.63 -13.00
CA ASP A 1010 -9.23 -17.05 -12.82
C ASP A 1010 -7.72 -17.66 -12.92
N ILE A 1011 -6.69 -17.59 -11.97
CA ILE A 1011 -5.10 -17.56 -12.09
C ILE A 1011 -4.47 -18.35 -13.21
N ASN A 1012 -5.11 -19.36 -13.75
CA ASN A 1012 -4.47 -20.21 -14.72
C ASN A 1012 -5.53 -20.67 -15.85
N ASN A 1013 -6.34 -19.87 -16.57
CA ASN A 1013 -7.49 -20.29 -17.46
C ASN A 1013 -7.77 -21.82 -17.75
N ASP A 1014 -8.87 -22.41 -17.23
CA ASP A 1014 -9.17 -23.87 -17.12
C ASP A 1014 -10.25 -24.17 -16.01
N SER A 1015 -9.91 -24.75 -14.83
CA SER A 1015 -10.87 -25.02 -13.71
C SER A 1015 -10.36 -25.07 -12.22
N LYS A 1016 -9.67 -24.04 -11.65
CA LYS A 1016 -9.50 -23.69 -10.20
C LYS A 1016 -9.19 -22.21 -9.98
N LEU A 1017 -9.18 -21.74 -8.74
CA LEU A 1017 -9.58 -20.37 -8.49
C LEU A 1017 -9.16 -19.79 -7.10
N ASP A 1018 -7.88 -19.60 -6.81
CA ASP A 1018 -7.21 -18.90 -5.69
C ASP A 1018 -7.67 -17.45 -5.39
N VAL A 1019 -6.97 -16.67 -4.57
CA VAL A 1019 -7.40 -15.29 -4.25
C VAL A 1019 -6.31 -14.28 -4.24
N VAL A 1020 -6.62 -12.99 -4.45
CA VAL A 1020 -5.67 -11.87 -4.56
C VAL A 1020 -5.56 -10.84 -3.35
N VAL A 1021 -4.42 -10.22 -2.86
CA VAL A 1021 -4.24 -9.28 -1.65
C VAL A 1021 -3.88 -7.78 -1.94
N THR A 1022 -4.04 -6.77 -1.03
CA THR A 1022 -3.48 -5.35 -1.06
C THR A 1022 -3.42 -4.50 0.27
N SER A 1023 -2.73 -3.35 0.50
CA SER A 1023 -2.27 -3.00 1.88
C SER A 1023 -2.02 -1.53 2.48
N LYS A 1024 -2.35 -1.09 3.71
CA LYS A 1024 -1.61 -0.11 4.64
C LYS A 1024 -0.11 -0.29 5.25
N VAL A 1025 1.15 -0.73 5.58
CA VAL A 1025 2.38 0.05 6.07
C VAL A 1025 3.81 -0.26 5.48
N SER A 1026 3.98 -1.03 4.40
CA SER A 1026 5.29 -1.28 3.73
C SER A 1026 5.32 -0.97 2.27
N VAL A 1027 4.20 -1.07 1.64
CA VAL A 1027 4.09 -1.24 0.20
C VAL A 1027 4.86 -2.53 -0.27
N ASP A 1028 4.18 -3.70 -0.49
CA ASP A 1028 4.49 -5.04 -1.05
C ASP A 1028 3.26 -5.83 -1.71
N MET A 1029 3.33 -7.05 -2.28
CA MET A 1029 2.36 -7.66 -3.28
C MET A 1029 2.12 -9.13 -3.14
N SER A 1030 2.09 -9.64 -1.95
CA SER A 1030 1.99 -11.07 -1.76
C SER A 1030 0.93 -11.90 -2.58
N VAL A 1031 1.14 -12.28 -3.89
CA VAL A 1031 0.38 -13.28 -4.76
C VAL A 1031 0.44 -14.65 -4.08
N LEU A 1032 -0.39 -15.70 -4.25
CA LEU A 1032 -0.40 -16.82 -3.28
C LEU A 1032 -1.11 -18.17 -3.70
N LEU A 1033 -0.37 -19.23 -4.11
CA LEU A 1033 -0.83 -20.62 -4.49
C LEU A 1033 -1.76 -21.42 -3.53
N ASN A 1034 -2.81 -22.07 -4.08
CA ASN A 1034 -3.42 -23.34 -3.59
C ASN A 1034 -2.59 -24.60 -4.09
N GLY A 1035 -2.76 -25.89 -3.66
CA GLY A 1035 -2.00 -27.21 -3.96
C GLY A 1035 -2.55 -28.72 -4.18
N CYS A 1036 -3.58 -29.32 -3.52
CA CYS A 1036 -4.36 -30.61 -3.69
C CYS A 1036 -5.53 -30.49 -4.73
N ASN A 1037 -6.54 -31.39 -4.74
CA ASN A 1037 -7.44 -31.69 -5.89
C ASN A 1037 -8.71 -32.50 -5.55
#